data_AF-S7XIC2-F1
#
_entry.id   AF-S7XIC2-F1
#
_cell.length_a   1.000
_cell.length_b   1.000
_cell.length_c   1.000
_cell.angle_alpha   90.00
_cell.angle_beta   90.00
_cell.angle_gamma   90.00
#
_symmetry.space_group_name_H-M   'P 1'
#
loop_
_entity.id
_entity.type
_entity.pdbx_description
1 polymer ?
#
loop_
_entity_poly.entity_id
_entity_poly.type
_entity_poly.pdbx_seq_one_letter_code
_entity_poly.pdbx_strand_id
1 'polypeptide(L)'
;MTGAIAKQLHPNTHIEVRGFEEVPYQNNSFDLVLTNVPFGNFRIADKNYDKPYMIHDYFVKHSLDLVRDGGQVSIISSIGTMDKRTDNVLQEIKINTHFLGGVRLPDTAFKSIAGTRVTTDLLFFQKDQAKNLNEEELVFSGSIPFEEDKRVWINPYFDGKYNTQVLGEYEVRNFNGGTLNVKGVSETLAADIMKALDNVEAPKQIDNSLKAPVFIQEEVDHSIPSRIRENLALYSFGYEGNQIYYRDTHGIRKSSKVDEISYYVDEKGDFKAWDSSLSEHKIDRFVQLHLTDEEALDVYKSEEASKRGKYKGLFKKTVFYESPLSDKDISRISGMVDLRETYQALIEIQRHPDYSRTDFQVLLSKLNRDYDRFVSQFGYLNASVNRNLFDSDDKYSLLASLEDEYIDSKDQKVKYKKSLAFEKALVRPERVITRVSTALDALNSSLSDGRGVDLDYMVSIYPEHSQVAILDELGDQILMDPESYLRGERKYLSKNQFLSGDILNKIEVVQLLVEENNQEYDWSHALDLLESVRPPRIHLADIEFKIGSRWIPQSVYGKFAFECFTNREFELSSPDVEQVIEVNPVDGQVHLRTSFAYRYPSAKDSSLGVSGSRYDTGRKIFENLLNSNQPTITMTVTEGEKKKTITDLEKTSVLRAKEQHLQELFQEFVSRYPEVQQVIEESYNRLYNRTVSREYDGSHLVIDGLAQNISLRPHQENAIQRIVEEKRALLAHEVGSGKTLTMLGAGFKLKELGMVHKPCM
;
A
#
# COMPACT_ATOMS: atom_id res chain seq x y z
N MET A 1 -4.20 0.13 -4.43
CA MET A 1 -5.34 1.07 -4.60
C MET A 1 -4.86 2.43 -5.08
N THR A 2 -3.99 3.14 -4.33
CA THR A 2 -3.41 4.43 -4.73
C THR A 2 -2.70 4.42 -6.10
N GLY A 3 -1.90 3.41 -6.40
CA GLY A 3 -1.26 3.26 -7.73
C GLY A 3 -2.23 3.07 -8.89
N ALA A 4 -3.35 2.37 -8.67
CA ALA A 4 -4.39 2.20 -9.69
C ALA A 4 -5.17 3.50 -9.95
N ILE A 5 -5.39 4.29 -8.90
CA ILE A 5 -5.98 5.64 -9.02
C ILE A 5 -5.03 6.56 -9.79
N ALA A 6 -3.73 6.57 -9.46
CA ALA A 6 -2.74 7.37 -10.18
C ALA A 6 -2.67 7.02 -11.67
N LYS A 7 -2.76 5.71 -12.01
CA LYS A 7 -2.82 5.23 -13.40
C LYS A 7 -4.02 5.78 -14.18
N GLN A 8 -5.15 5.95 -13.52
CA GLN A 8 -6.34 6.54 -14.13
C GLN A 8 -6.24 8.06 -14.26
N LEU A 9 -5.65 8.74 -13.27
CA LEU A 9 -5.49 10.20 -13.25
C LEU A 9 -4.42 10.70 -14.25
N HIS A 10 -3.43 9.86 -14.59
CA HIS A 10 -2.30 10.20 -15.44
C HIS A 10 -2.13 9.20 -16.59
N PRO A 11 -3.03 9.18 -17.59
CA PRO A 11 -3.04 8.16 -18.64
C PRO A 11 -1.82 8.21 -19.59
N ASN A 12 -1.15 9.37 -19.67
CA ASN A 12 0.07 9.55 -20.48
C ASN A 12 1.35 9.19 -19.72
N THR A 13 1.25 8.81 -18.45
CA THR A 13 2.38 8.41 -17.61
C THR A 13 2.38 6.90 -17.48
N HIS A 14 3.55 6.27 -17.68
CA HIS A 14 3.69 4.84 -17.48
C HIS A 14 3.74 4.51 -15.98
N ILE A 15 2.71 3.83 -15.46
CA ILE A 15 2.56 3.51 -14.03
C ILE A 15 2.40 2.00 -13.85
N GLU A 16 3.37 1.41 -13.14
CA GLU A 16 3.38 0.00 -12.72
C GLU A 16 2.92 -0.14 -11.25
N VAL A 17 2.02 -1.09 -11.01
CA VAL A 17 1.44 -1.34 -9.66
C VAL A 17 1.86 -2.75 -9.21
N ARG A 18 3.17 -2.92 -8.94
CA ARG A 18 3.84 -4.20 -8.61
C ARG A 18 5.00 -3.97 -7.64
N GLY A 19 5.59 -5.06 -7.10
CA GLY A 19 6.83 -4.99 -6.32
C GLY A 19 7.99 -4.46 -7.19
N PHE A 20 8.95 -3.75 -6.60
CA PHE A 20 10.07 -3.15 -7.37
C PHE A 20 10.94 -4.25 -8.01
N GLU A 21 11.10 -5.36 -7.29
CA GLU A 21 11.81 -6.57 -7.69
C GLU A 21 11.11 -7.39 -8.78
N GLU A 22 9.82 -7.11 -9.03
CA GLU A 22 9.03 -7.83 -10.04
C GLU A 22 9.02 -7.12 -11.39
N VAL A 23 9.54 -5.88 -11.46
CA VAL A 23 9.54 -5.09 -12.70
C VAL A 23 10.82 -5.35 -13.48
N PRO A 24 10.74 -5.84 -14.75
CA PRO A 24 11.91 -6.18 -15.54
C PRO A 24 12.53 -4.92 -16.16
N TYR A 25 13.07 -4.02 -15.33
CA TYR A 25 13.77 -2.83 -15.80
C TYR A 25 15.18 -3.17 -16.27
N GLN A 26 15.62 -2.56 -17.38
CA GLN A 26 16.96 -2.81 -17.90
C GLN A 26 17.97 -2.00 -17.11
N ASN A 27 19.08 -2.64 -16.70
CA ASN A 27 20.20 -1.93 -16.10
C ASN A 27 20.75 -0.85 -17.05
N ASN A 28 21.20 0.26 -16.49
CA ASN A 28 21.71 1.41 -17.25
C ASN A 28 20.71 2.07 -18.21
N SER A 29 19.42 2.07 -17.88
CA SER A 29 18.38 2.64 -18.75
C SER A 29 17.83 3.98 -18.24
N PHE A 30 17.82 4.19 -16.93
CA PHE A 30 17.31 5.42 -16.32
C PHE A 30 18.37 6.52 -16.21
N ASP A 31 17.94 7.78 -16.33
CA ASP A 31 18.76 8.96 -16.01
C ASP A 31 18.71 9.32 -14.52
N LEU A 32 17.55 9.12 -13.91
CA LEU A 32 17.25 9.53 -12.54
C LEU A 32 16.30 8.52 -11.89
N VAL A 33 16.63 8.10 -10.66
CA VAL A 33 15.72 7.36 -9.79
C VAL A 33 15.45 8.19 -8.53
N LEU A 34 14.18 8.48 -8.26
CA LEU A 34 13.71 9.14 -7.05
C LEU A 34 12.86 8.16 -6.26
N THR A 35 13.22 7.89 -5.00
CA THR A 35 12.48 6.91 -4.21
C THR A 35 12.42 7.24 -2.72
N ASN A 36 11.27 6.92 -2.12
CA ASN A 36 11.08 6.93 -0.67
C ASN A 36 10.88 5.49 -0.21
N VAL A 37 11.92 4.90 0.38
CA VAL A 37 11.94 3.47 0.68
C VAL A 37 10.99 3.16 1.84
N PRO A 38 10.18 2.09 1.75
CA PRO A 38 9.30 1.70 2.85
C PRO A 38 10.09 1.42 4.12
N PHE A 39 9.60 1.92 5.26
CA PHE A 39 10.20 1.68 6.58
C PHE A 39 9.85 0.28 7.09
N GLY A 40 10.47 -0.75 6.51
CA GLY A 40 10.27 -2.16 6.83
C GLY A 40 11.56 -2.85 7.28
N ASN A 41 11.44 -3.84 8.17
CA ASN A 41 12.57 -4.67 8.61
C ASN A 41 12.47 -6.08 8.04
N PHE A 42 12.50 -6.19 6.71
CA PHE A 42 12.48 -7.47 5.99
C PHE A 42 13.45 -7.44 4.82
N ARG A 43 13.80 -8.63 4.32
CA ARG A 43 14.71 -8.79 3.18
C ARG A 43 13.94 -9.01 1.89
N ILE A 44 14.45 -8.46 0.80
CA ILE A 44 13.99 -8.71 -0.57
C ILE A 44 14.98 -9.69 -1.20
N ALA A 45 14.42 -10.77 -1.74
CA ALA A 45 15.15 -11.70 -2.58
C ALA A 45 14.85 -11.35 -4.04
N ASP A 46 15.89 -11.06 -4.81
CA ASP A 46 15.81 -10.74 -6.22
C ASP A 46 16.84 -11.61 -6.95
N LYS A 47 16.43 -12.19 -8.06
CA LYS A 47 17.22 -13.09 -8.90
C LYS A 47 18.47 -12.44 -9.48
N ASN A 48 18.49 -11.12 -9.60
CA ASN A 48 19.64 -10.38 -10.11
C ASN A 48 20.81 -10.33 -9.11
N TYR A 49 20.61 -10.86 -7.89
CA TYR A 49 21.60 -10.81 -6.81
C TYR A 49 21.80 -12.15 -6.11
N ASP A 50 23.06 -12.43 -5.75
CA ASP A 50 23.46 -13.70 -5.11
C ASP A 50 22.99 -13.86 -3.66
N LYS A 51 22.46 -12.79 -3.05
CA LYS A 51 21.97 -12.79 -1.66
C LYS A 51 20.78 -11.86 -1.47
N PRO A 52 19.86 -12.17 -0.54
CA PRO A 52 18.76 -11.28 -0.21
C PRO A 52 19.26 -10.07 0.61
N TYR A 53 18.88 -8.88 0.18
CA TYR A 53 19.23 -7.62 0.81
C TYR A 53 18.12 -7.13 1.74
N MET A 54 18.45 -6.39 2.80
CA MET A 54 17.41 -5.63 3.52
C MET A 54 16.75 -4.64 2.57
N ILE A 55 15.45 -4.38 2.73
CA ILE A 55 14.70 -3.50 1.82
C ILE A 55 15.44 -2.18 1.51
N HIS A 56 16.03 -1.54 2.51
CA HIS A 56 16.80 -0.32 2.35
C HIS A 56 18.07 -0.48 1.50
N ASP A 57 18.80 -1.58 1.69
CA ASP A 57 20.01 -1.88 0.92
C ASP A 57 19.65 -2.24 -0.52
N TYR A 58 18.57 -3.03 -0.69
CA TYR A 58 18.06 -3.45 -1.99
C TYR A 58 17.72 -2.24 -2.85
N PHE A 59 16.93 -1.29 -2.32
CA PHE A 59 16.53 -0.11 -3.07
C PHE A 59 17.72 0.76 -3.49
N VAL A 60 18.78 0.88 -2.66
CA VAL A 60 19.99 1.63 -3.04
C VAL A 60 20.74 0.92 -4.16
N LYS A 61 21.06 -0.36 -3.98
CA LYS A 61 21.84 -1.16 -4.94
C LYS A 61 21.10 -1.27 -6.27
N HIS A 62 19.83 -1.65 -6.23
CA HIS A 62 19.01 -1.84 -7.43
C HIS A 62 18.81 -0.54 -8.20
N SER A 63 18.53 0.58 -7.52
CA SER A 63 18.44 1.88 -8.20
C SER A 63 19.73 2.28 -8.90
N LEU A 64 20.90 1.99 -8.30
CA LEU A 64 22.21 2.26 -8.91
C LEU A 64 22.51 1.37 -10.11
N ASP A 65 22.03 0.13 -10.11
CA ASP A 65 22.15 -0.77 -11.25
C ASP A 65 21.27 -0.32 -12.43
N LEU A 66 20.08 0.23 -12.14
CA LEU A 66 19.12 0.73 -13.13
C LEU A 66 19.53 2.04 -13.81
N VAL A 67 20.20 2.95 -13.11
CA VAL A 67 20.68 4.18 -13.72
C VAL A 67 21.91 3.93 -14.60
N ARG A 68 22.02 4.68 -15.69
CA ARG A 68 23.19 4.65 -16.58
C ARG A 68 24.40 5.31 -15.92
N ASP A 69 25.58 5.16 -16.52
CA ASP A 69 26.77 5.88 -16.06
C ASP A 69 26.53 7.40 -16.12
N GLY A 70 26.89 8.11 -15.05
CA GLY A 70 26.50 9.51 -14.81
C GLY A 70 25.05 9.72 -14.33
N GLY A 71 24.21 8.68 -14.34
CA GLY A 71 22.84 8.73 -13.83
C GLY A 71 22.78 8.85 -12.31
N GLN A 72 21.66 9.39 -11.80
CA GLN A 72 21.53 9.83 -10.42
C GLN A 72 20.48 9.02 -9.64
N VAL A 73 20.76 8.75 -8.38
CA VAL A 73 19.81 8.13 -7.45
C VAL A 73 19.63 9.05 -6.25
N SER A 74 18.41 9.49 -6.02
CA SER A 74 18.04 10.23 -4.80
C SER A 74 17.05 9.42 -3.98
N ILE A 75 17.44 9.10 -2.75
CA ILE A 75 16.72 8.16 -1.92
C ILE A 75 16.45 8.74 -0.53
N ILE A 76 15.21 8.61 -0.07
CA ILE A 76 14.85 8.75 1.33
C ILE A 76 14.86 7.36 1.94
N SER A 77 15.72 7.13 2.92
CA SER A 77 15.84 5.83 3.61
C SER A 77 16.02 6.00 5.11
N SER A 78 15.94 4.90 5.86
CA SER A 78 16.29 4.91 7.27
C SER A 78 17.80 5.05 7.47
N ILE A 79 18.20 5.58 8.64
CA ILE A 79 19.62 5.69 9.03
C ILE A 79 20.37 4.35 9.03
N GLY A 80 19.62 3.24 9.11
CA GLY A 80 20.14 1.88 9.03
C GLY A 80 20.76 1.52 7.68
N THR A 81 20.66 2.38 6.67
CA THR A 81 21.40 2.26 5.41
C THR A 81 22.85 2.69 5.58
N MET A 82 23.07 3.82 6.27
CA MET A 82 24.38 4.46 6.38
C MET A 82 25.15 3.99 7.62
N ASP A 83 24.45 3.79 8.73
CA ASP A 83 25.01 3.49 10.06
C ASP A 83 25.14 1.98 10.33
N LYS A 84 24.95 1.15 9.29
CA LYS A 84 25.00 -0.30 9.40
C LYS A 84 26.42 -0.80 9.69
N ARG A 85 26.55 -1.54 10.80
CA ARG A 85 27.82 -2.12 11.28
C ARG A 85 28.38 -3.23 10.37
N THR A 86 27.53 -4.15 9.92
CA THR A 86 27.93 -5.36 9.15
C THR A 86 27.04 -5.52 7.94
N ASP A 87 27.58 -6.08 6.85
CA ASP A 87 26.85 -6.23 5.57
C ASP A 87 26.30 -4.90 5.02
N ASN A 88 27.12 -3.84 5.13
CA ASN A 88 26.75 -2.52 4.65
C ASN A 88 26.86 -2.44 3.12
N VAL A 89 25.74 -2.15 2.44
CA VAL A 89 25.65 -2.03 0.99
C VAL A 89 26.61 -0.99 0.41
N LEU A 90 26.97 0.04 1.20
CA LEU A 90 27.91 1.09 0.80
C LEU A 90 29.27 0.51 0.38
N GLN A 91 29.74 -0.57 1.02
CA GLN A 91 31.00 -1.20 0.64
C GLN A 91 30.94 -1.89 -0.73
N GLU A 92 29.76 -2.39 -1.11
CA GLU A 92 29.56 -3.07 -2.39
C GLU A 92 29.45 -2.08 -3.55
N ILE A 93 28.88 -0.90 -3.31
CA ILE A 93 28.67 0.12 -4.35
C ILE A 93 29.84 1.11 -4.48
N LYS A 94 30.77 1.12 -3.51
CA LYS A 94 31.90 2.07 -3.39
C LYS A 94 32.69 2.27 -4.68
N ILE A 95 32.92 1.18 -5.42
CA ILE A 95 33.84 1.15 -6.57
C ILE A 95 33.24 1.89 -7.78
N ASN A 96 31.90 1.92 -7.91
CA ASN A 96 31.20 2.33 -9.12
C ASN A 96 30.26 3.52 -8.89
N THR A 97 30.35 4.13 -7.70
CA THR A 97 29.37 5.11 -7.24
C THR A 97 30.10 6.26 -6.60
N HIS A 98 29.83 7.46 -7.08
CA HIS A 98 30.24 8.70 -6.46
C HIS A 98 29.12 9.21 -5.57
N PHE A 99 29.42 9.53 -4.32
CA PHE A 99 28.43 10.06 -3.39
C PHE A 99 28.41 11.59 -3.47
N LEU A 100 27.33 12.13 -4.04
CA LEU A 100 27.17 13.57 -4.21
C LEU A 100 26.91 14.25 -2.87
N GLY A 101 26.24 13.58 -1.95
CA GLY A 101 26.00 14.07 -0.60
C GLY A 101 24.80 13.43 0.06
N GLY A 102 24.60 13.74 1.34
CA GLY A 102 23.49 13.21 2.09
C GLY A 102 23.13 14.12 3.26
N VAL A 103 21.83 14.22 3.52
CA VAL A 103 21.27 15.06 4.55
C VAL A 103 20.50 14.18 5.53
N ARG A 104 20.93 14.17 6.79
CA ARG A 104 20.23 13.43 7.85
C ARG A 104 19.15 14.31 8.44
N LEU A 105 17.91 13.89 8.27
CA LEU A 105 16.72 14.60 8.71
C LEU A 105 16.39 14.28 10.17
N PRO A 106 15.78 15.24 10.89
CA PRO A 106 15.32 14.99 12.24
C PRO A 106 14.13 14.03 12.27
N ASP A 107 13.93 13.38 13.40
CA ASP A 107 12.87 12.41 13.61
C ASP A 107 11.45 12.97 13.50
N THR A 108 11.32 14.29 13.46
CA THR A 108 10.08 15.02 13.25
C THR A 108 9.76 15.29 11.79
N ALA A 109 10.67 15.00 10.84
CA ALA A 109 10.52 15.35 9.42
C ALA A 109 9.21 14.82 8.79
N PHE A 110 8.77 13.61 9.17
CA PHE A 110 7.52 13.01 8.69
C PHE A 110 6.36 13.10 9.68
N LYS A 111 6.54 13.74 10.84
CA LYS A 111 5.54 13.76 11.92
C LYS A 111 4.27 14.51 11.53
N SER A 112 4.38 15.62 10.79
CA SER A 112 3.25 16.47 10.41
C SER A 112 2.36 15.85 9.33
N ILE A 113 2.95 15.08 8.41
CA ILE A 113 2.27 14.52 7.24
C ILE A 113 1.84 13.06 7.48
N ALA A 114 2.70 12.25 8.08
CA ALA A 114 2.50 10.80 8.24
C ALA A 114 2.26 10.36 9.69
N GLY A 115 2.36 11.27 10.67
CA GLY A 115 2.14 10.98 12.09
C GLY A 115 3.23 10.12 12.75
N THR A 116 4.31 9.80 12.04
CA THR A 116 5.41 8.95 12.53
C THR A 116 6.63 9.76 12.94
N ARG A 117 7.35 9.29 13.96
CA ARG A 117 8.64 9.85 14.38
C ARG A 117 9.77 8.90 14.00
N VAL A 118 10.51 9.25 12.96
CA VAL A 118 11.60 8.43 12.42
C VAL A 118 12.71 9.31 11.86
N THR A 119 13.95 9.05 12.28
CA THR A 119 15.14 9.70 11.69
C THR A 119 15.44 9.02 10.35
N THR A 120 15.67 9.83 9.32
CA THR A 120 15.82 9.37 7.94
C THR A 120 16.91 10.14 7.23
N ASP A 121 17.53 9.52 6.24
CA ASP A 121 18.56 10.14 5.42
C ASP A 121 18.01 10.41 4.02
N LEU A 122 18.23 11.62 3.51
CA LEU A 122 18.21 11.95 2.09
C LEU A 122 19.61 11.67 1.55
N LEU A 123 19.75 10.77 0.59
CA LEU A 123 21.06 10.39 0.06
C LEU A 123 21.06 10.58 -1.45
N PHE A 124 22.16 11.14 -1.97
CA PHE A 124 22.35 11.46 -3.38
C PHE A 124 23.59 10.73 -3.89
N PHE A 125 23.37 9.85 -4.87
CA PHE A 125 24.42 9.07 -5.50
C PHE A 125 24.45 9.35 -7.00
N GLN A 126 25.63 9.30 -7.60
CA GLN A 126 25.83 9.27 -9.03
C GLN A 126 26.61 8.00 -9.40
N LYS A 127 26.15 7.27 -10.41
CA LYS A 127 26.92 6.15 -10.95
C LYS A 127 28.14 6.68 -11.68
N ASP A 128 29.31 6.14 -11.36
CA ASP A 128 30.59 6.52 -11.97
C ASP A 128 31.46 5.27 -12.13
N GLN A 129 31.39 4.65 -13.30
CA GLN A 129 32.17 3.47 -13.67
C GLN A 129 33.67 3.77 -13.83
N ALA A 130 34.02 5.03 -14.09
CA ALA A 130 35.40 5.47 -14.28
C ALA A 130 36.03 6.01 -12.98
N LYS A 131 35.38 5.77 -11.84
CA LYS A 131 35.81 6.29 -10.54
C LYS A 131 37.22 5.82 -10.17
N ASN A 132 38.06 6.77 -9.76
CA ASN A 132 39.39 6.46 -9.27
C ASN A 132 39.32 5.87 -7.86
N LEU A 133 39.77 4.61 -7.70
CA LEU A 133 39.82 3.91 -6.40
C LEU A 133 40.71 4.59 -5.33
N ASN A 134 41.51 5.58 -5.74
CA ASN A 134 42.38 6.37 -4.85
C ASN A 134 41.67 7.57 -4.20
N GLU A 135 40.41 7.84 -4.55
CA GLU A 135 39.58 8.87 -3.90
C GLU A 135 38.95 8.29 -2.62
N GLU A 136 39.52 8.63 -1.47
CA GLU A 136 38.97 8.23 -0.17
C GLU A 136 37.74 9.07 0.20
N GLU A 137 36.57 8.62 -0.23
CA GLU A 137 35.29 9.19 0.20
C GLU A 137 34.90 8.65 1.60
N LEU A 138 34.73 9.56 2.55
CA LEU A 138 34.47 9.27 3.96
C LEU A 138 33.22 8.41 4.17
N VAL A 139 32.20 8.58 3.32
CA VAL A 139 30.94 7.83 3.37
C VAL A 139 31.14 6.31 3.24
N PHE A 140 32.17 5.89 2.52
CA PHE A 140 32.50 4.49 2.26
C PHE A 140 33.56 3.92 3.22
N SER A 141 33.88 4.62 4.31
CA SER A 141 34.84 4.14 5.33
C SER A 141 34.24 3.12 6.30
N GLY A 142 32.91 2.94 6.27
CA GLY A 142 32.17 2.08 7.18
C GLY A 142 31.80 2.78 8.48
N SER A 143 30.80 2.26 9.18
CA SER A 143 30.30 2.89 10.41
C SER A 143 31.28 2.68 11.58
N ILE A 144 31.44 3.70 12.40
CA ILE A 144 32.24 3.68 13.63
C ILE A 144 31.34 3.73 14.86
N PRO A 145 31.80 3.27 16.04
CA PRO A 145 31.05 3.44 17.28
C PRO A 145 30.85 4.94 17.58
N PHE A 146 29.62 5.33 17.91
CA PHE A 146 29.30 6.70 18.30
C PHE A 146 30.02 7.05 19.61
N GLU A 147 30.68 8.20 19.69
CA GLU A 147 31.58 8.54 20.82
C GLU A 147 30.84 8.62 22.16
N GLU A 148 29.63 9.18 22.14
CA GLU A 148 28.78 9.42 23.30
C GLU A 148 28.13 8.12 23.80
N ASP A 149 27.89 7.15 22.91
CA ASP A 149 27.37 5.83 23.24
C ASP A 149 27.88 4.74 22.29
N LYS A 150 28.88 3.98 22.76
CA LYS A 150 29.55 2.91 22.00
C LYS A 150 28.65 1.73 21.62
N ARG A 151 27.39 1.69 22.06
CA ARG A 151 26.40 0.69 21.63
C ARG A 151 25.81 1.02 20.26
N VAL A 152 25.87 2.28 19.86
CA VAL A 152 25.31 2.82 18.63
C VAL A 152 26.44 3.06 17.63
N TRP A 153 26.13 2.93 16.35
CA TRP A 153 27.07 3.12 15.24
C TRP A 153 26.64 4.30 14.40
N ILE A 154 27.59 5.00 13.81
CA ILE A 154 27.37 6.17 12.96
C ILE A 154 28.30 6.09 11.75
N ASN A 155 27.81 6.45 10.56
CA ASN A 155 28.70 6.68 9.43
C ASN A 155 29.53 7.95 9.66
N PRO A 156 30.86 7.93 9.50
CA PRO A 156 31.71 9.11 9.68
C PRO A 156 31.30 10.31 8.80
N TYR A 157 30.61 10.08 7.68
CA TYR A 157 30.03 11.15 6.88
C TYR A 157 28.99 11.98 7.62
N PHE A 158 28.28 11.42 8.59
CA PHE A 158 27.31 12.12 9.43
C PHE A 158 27.85 12.41 10.84
N ASP A 159 29.11 12.09 11.12
CA ASP A 159 29.76 12.54 12.34
C ASP A 159 29.94 14.06 12.26
N GLY A 160 29.18 14.80 13.07
CA GLY A 160 29.04 16.27 13.02
C GLY A 160 30.36 17.05 13.14
N LYS A 161 31.47 16.38 13.48
CA LYS A 161 32.82 16.94 13.43
C LYS A 161 33.38 17.08 12.01
N TYR A 162 32.95 16.25 11.08
CA TYR A 162 33.47 16.15 9.70
C TYR A 162 32.47 16.68 8.66
N ASN A 163 31.18 16.75 8.99
CA ASN A 163 30.14 17.23 8.07
C ASN A 163 28.91 17.79 8.81
N THR A 164 28.42 18.96 8.39
CA THR A 164 27.28 19.66 9.00
C THR A 164 25.92 19.26 8.42
N GLN A 165 25.86 18.26 7.54
CA GLN A 165 24.61 17.83 6.88
C GLN A 165 23.66 17.01 7.79
N VAL A 166 23.80 17.11 9.12
CA VAL A 166 22.86 16.57 10.10
C VAL A 166 21.95 17.71 10.57
N LEU A 167 20.67 17.64 10.21
CA LEU A 167 19.69 18.69 10.49
C LEU A 167 19.06 18.53 11.89
N GLY A 168 19.92 18.40 12.89
CA GLY A 168 19.52 18.37 14.28
C GLY A 168 20.62 17.89 15.22
N GLU A 169 20.22 17.54 16.45
CA GLU A 169 21.12 17.05 17.49
C GLU A 169 20.95 15.55 17.70
N TYR A 170 22.06 14.82 17.77
CA TYR A 170 22.01 13.41 18.10
C TYR A 170 21.50 13.17 19.52
N GLU A 171 20.51 12.28 19.63
CA GLU A 171 20.05 11.71 20.89
C GLU A 171 20.01 10.19 20.77
N VAL A 172 20.40 9.48 21.84
CA VAL A 172 20.27 8.01 21.89
C VAL A 172 18.99 7.66 22.64
N ARG A 173 18.04 6.99 21.97
CA ARG A 173 16.82 6.50 22.60
C ARG A 173 17.04 5.09 23.17
N ASN A 174 16.69 4.90 24.45
CA ASN A 174 16.94 3.65 25.21
C ASN A 174 15.93 2.52 24.95
N PHE A 175 15.43 2.37 23.72
CA PHE A 175 14.59 1.21 23.35
C PHE A 175 15.50 0.13 22.72
N ASN A 176 15.42 -1.11 23.20
CA ASN A 176 16.12 -2.29 22.63
C ASN A 176 17.62 -2.13 22.29
N GLY A 177 18.43 -1.59 23.21
CA GLY A 177 19.90 -1.56 23.05
C GLY A 177 20.49 -0.24 22.55
N GLY A 178 19.66 0.78 22.29
CA GLY A 178 20.08 2.12 21.89
C GLY A 178 19.90 2.35 20.39
N THR A 179 19.08 3.33 20.01
CA THR A 179 18.91 3.75 18.61
C THR A 179 19.34 5.20 18.46
N LEU A 180 20.20 5.48 17.47
CA LEU A 180 20.58 6.84 17.12
C LEU A 180 19.35 7.56 16.58
N ASN A 181 19.07 8.73 17.11
CA ASN A 181 17.97 9.55 16.67
C ASN A 181 18.49 10.98 16.49
N VAL A 182 17.99 11.70 15.51
CA VAL A 182 18.29 13.13 15.34
C VAL A 182 17.08 13.89 15.80
N LYS A 183 17.22 14.58 16.92
CA LYS A 183 16.19 15.46 17.43
C LYS A 183 16.20 16.74 16.60
N GLY A 184 15.04 17.13 16.07
CA GLY A 184 14.89 18.40 15.40
C GLY A 184 15.25 19.55 16.34
N VAL A 185 16.18 20.41 15.90
CA VAL A 185 16.62 21.61 16.63
C VAL A 185 16.06 22.87 15.96
N SER A 186 15.66 22.75 14.70
CA SER A 186 15.27 23.86 13.85
C SER A 186 13.79 23.84 13.52
N GLU A 187 13.23 25.04 13.53
CA GLU A 187 11.89 25.36 13.05
C GLU A 187 11.94 25.82 11.58
N THR A 188 13.04 25.58 10.85
CA THR A 188 13.22 25.86 9.41
C THR A 188 13.61 24.62 8.60
N LEU A 189 13.03 23.43 8.85
CA LEU A 189 13.54 22.17 8.26
C LEU A 189 13.77 22.19 6.74
N ALA A 190 12.79 22.47 5.89
CA ALA A 190 13.01 22.64 4.45
C ALA A 190 14.01 23.75 4.03
N ALA A 191 14.25 24.83 4.77
CA ALA A 191 15.28 25.82 4.43
C ALA A 191 16.66 25.24 4.75
N ASP A 192 16.73 24.51 5.85
CA ASP A 192 17.93 23.79 6.25
C ASP A 192 18.21 22.63 5.31
N ILE A 193 17.16 21.97 4.78
CA ILE A 193 17.28 21.02 3.67
C ILE A 193 17.81 21.76 2.44
N MET A 194 17.22 22.88 2.00
CA MET A 194 17.72 23.61 0.82
C MET A 194 19.19 24.03 0.99
N LYS A 195 19.58 24.57 2.14
CA LYS A 195 20.98 24.89 2.45
C LYS A 195 21.88 23.65 2.53
N ALA A 196 21.36 22.54 3.03
CA ALA A 196 22.12 21.29 3.06
C ALA A 196 22.29 20.72 1.65
N LEU A 197 21.27 20.87 0.78
CA LEU A 197 21.32 20.50 -0.64
C LEU A 197 22.30 21.38 -1.42
N ASP A 198 22.55 22.63 -1.02
CA ASP A 198 23.62 23.45 -1.61
C ASP A 198 25.03 22.86 -1.36
N ASN A 199 25.18 21.99 -0.34
CA ASN A 199 26.42 21.26 -0.07
C ASN A 199 26.46 19.87 -0.74
N VAL A 200 25.42 19.49 -1.48
CA VAL A 200 25.45 18.30 -2.33
C VAL A 200 26.19 18.66 -3.61
N GLU A 201 27.20 17.86 -3.94
CA GLU A 201 28.03 18.09 -5.11
C GLU A 201 27.19 18.05 -6.40
N ALA A 202 27.51 18.95 -7.33
CA ALA A 202 26.83 18.98 -8.60
C ALA A 202 27.15 17.70 -9.40
N PRO A 203 26.14 17.00 -9.95
CA PRO A 203 26.37 15.78 -10.70
C PRO A 203 27.16 16.07 -11.99
N LYS A 204 28.04 15.14 -12.36
CA LYS A 204 28.70 15.14 -13.68
C LYS A 204 27.65 15.09 -14.80
N GLN A 205 27.92 15.71 -15.94
CA GLN A 205 27.02 15.66 -17.10
C GLN A 205 26.91 14.25 -17.66
N ILE A 206 25.67 13.86 -17.97
CA ILE A 206 25.34 12.57 -18.60
C ILE A 206 25.61 12.66 -20.10
N ASP A 207 26.38 11.70 -20.64
CA ASP A 207 26.45 11.49 -22.09
C ASP A 207 25.16 10.83 -22.57
N ASN A 208 24.35 11.60 -23.31
CA ASN A 208 23.04 11.18 -23.83
C ASN A 208 23.09 10.55 -25.23
N SER A 209 24.28 10.19 -25.73
CA SER A 209 24.45 9.61 -27.06
C SER A 209 23.82 8.22 -27.22
N LEU A 210 23.70 7.45 -26.14
CA LEU A 210 23.11 6.11 -26.12
C LEU A 210 21.90 6.06 -25.18
N LYS A 211 20.71 5.78 -25.73
CA LYS A 211 19.50 5.55 -24.94
C LYS A 211 19.19 4.06 -24.94
N ALA A 212 19.53 3.36 -23.85
CA ALA A 212 19.05 2.00 -23.63
C ALA A 212 17.52 2.03 -23.39
N PRO A 213 16.77 0.99 -23.82
CA PRO A 213 15.36 0.90 -23.51
C PRO A 213 15.17 0.74 -21.98
N VAL A 214 14.11 1.35 -21.45
CA VAL A 214 13.81 1.40 -20.01
C VAL A 214 13.48 0.03 -19.44
N PHE A 215 12.73 -0.75 -20.21
CA PHE A 215 12.42 -2.13 -19.88
C PHE A 215 13.49 -3.01 -20.48
N ILE A 216 13.85 -4.08 -19.76
CA ILE A 216 14.47 -5.24 -20.39
C ILE A 216 13.53 -5.54 -21.54
N GLN A 217 14.00 -5.33 -22.78
CA GLN A 217 13.43 -6.10 -23.87
C GLN A 217 13.56 -7.51 -23.35
N GLU A 218 12.45 -8.12 -22.93
CA GLU A 218 12.45 -9.54 -22.63
C GLU A 218 13.20 -10.11 -23.81
N GLU A 219 14.40 -10.64 -23.57
CA GLU A 219 14.98 -11.57 -24.50
C GLU A 219 13.90 -12.62 -24.53
N VAL A 220 13.07 -12.48 -25.55
CA VAL A 220 11.97 -13.34 -25.88
C VAL A 220 12.69 -14.65 -25.94
N ASP A 221 12.60 -15.43 -24.86
CA ASP A 221 13.32 -16.69 -24.77
C ASP A 221 12.73 -17.52 -25.89
N HIS A 222 13.40 -17.50 -27.04
CA HIS A 222 12.94 -18.16 -28.24
C HIS A 222 12.95 -19.68 -28.03
N SER A 223 13.54 -20.17 -26.92
CA SER A 223 13.40 -21.55 -26.45
C SER A 223 12.05 -21.83 -25.78
N ILE A 224 11.30 -20.79 -25.39
CA ILE A 224 9.91 -20.86 -24.95
C ILE A 224 9.00 -20.50 -26.12
N PRO A 225 8.09 -21.40 -26.52
CA PRO A 225 7.14 -21.14 -27.58
C PRO A 225 6.25 -19.92 -27.33
N SER A 226 5.96 -19.14 -28.37
CA SER A 226 5.11 -17.94 -28.28
C SER A 226 3.75 -18.23 -27.64
N ARG A 227 3.13 -19.36 -28.02
CA ARG A 227 1.85 -19.81 -27.44
C ARG A 227 1.92 -19.95 -25.91
N ILE A 228 3.01 -20.50 -25.39
CA ILE A 228 3.20 -20.67 -23.94
C ILE A 228 3.44 -19.30 -23.29
N ARG A 229 4.26 -18.44 -23.90
CA ARG A 229 4.55 -17.11 -23.36
C ARG A 229 3.30 -16.24 -23.21
N GLU A 230 2.43 -16.26 -24.20
CA GLU A 230 1.25 -15.39 -24.24
C GLU A 230 0.09 -15.90 -23.39
N ASN A 231 -0.09 -17.23 -23.28
CA ASN A 231 -1.31 -17.81 -22.72
C ASN A 231 -1.14 -18.51 -21.36
N LEU A 232 0.09 -18.78 -20.90
CA LEU A 232 0.29 -19.47 -19.63
C LEU A 232 0.06 -18.52 -18.45
N ALA A 233 -0.98 -18.76 -17.66
CA ALA A 233 -1.30 -17.98 -16.46
C ALA A 233 -0.28 -18.19 -15.33
N LEU A 234 -0.22 -17.26 -14.37
CA LEU A 234 0.63 -17.37 -13.18
C LEU A 234 0.27 -18.63 -12.38
N TYR A 235 1.28 -19.32 -11.83
CA TYR A 235 1.15 -20.56 -11.07
C TYR A 235 0.41 -21.67 -11.81
N SER A 236 0.65 -21.80 -13.12
CA SER A 236 -0.01 -22.81 -13.96
C SER A 236 1.01 -23.61 -14.76
N PHE A 237 0.71 -24.90 -14.98
CA PHE A 237 1.43 -25.72 -15.96
C PHE A 237 0.89 -25.54 -17.37
N GLY A 238 1.79 -25.60 -18.35
CA GLY A 238 1.50 -25.67 -19.78
C GLY A 238 2.49 -26.61 -20.46
N TYR A 239 2.22 -27.01 -21.70
CA TYR A 239 3.14 -27.86 -22.44
C TYR A 239 3.11 -27.57 -23.94
N GLU A 240 4.24 -27.81 -24.60
CA GLU A 240 4.32 -27.88 -26.05
C GLU A 240 5.26 -29.02 -26.46
N GLY A 241 4.80 -29.91 -27.35
CA GLY A 241 5.54 -31.13 -27.67
C GLY A 241 5.77 -32.01 -26.45
N ASN A 242 7.01 -32.42 -26.19
CA ASN A 242 7.41 -33.22 -25.03
C ASN A 242 8.02 -32.36 -23.90
N GLN A 243 7.72 -31.05 -23.86
CA GLN A 243 8.26 -30.14 -22.87
C GLN A 243 7.14 -29.54 -22.01
N ILE A 244 7.28 -29.68 -20.69
CA ILE A 244 6.42 -29.02 -19.70
C ILE A 244 7.04 -27.68 -19.32
N TYR A 245 6.18 -26.67 -19.19
CA TYR A 245 6.48 -25.33 -18.72
C TYR A 245 5.63 -25.02 -17.49
N TYR A 246 6.21 -24.28 -16.55
CA TYR A 246 5.51 -23.77 -15.38
C TYR A 246 5.82 -22.27 -15.24
N ARG A 247 4.80 -21.49 -14.90
CA ARG A 247 4.96 -20.04 -14.67
C ARG A 247 4.84 -19.73 -13.19
N ASP A 248 5.84 -19.08 -12.63
CA ASP A 248 5.84 -18.54 -11.26
C ASP A 248 6.06 -17.03 -11.29
N THR A 249 6.25 -16.40 -10.12
CA THR A 249 6.55 -14.95 -9.97
C THR A 249 7.81 -14.50 -10.70
N HIS A 250 8.59 -15.48 -11.13
CA HIS A 250 9.96 -15.38 -11.58
C HIS A 250 10.09 -15.60 -13.09
N GLY A 251 9.00 -15.92 -13.79
CA GLY A 251 8.94 -16.13 -15.24
C GLY A 251 8.37 -17.50 -15.63
N ILE A 252 8.54 -17.88 -16.89
CA ILE A 252 8.18 -19.22 -17.39
C ILE A 252 9.46 -20.06 -17.42
N ARG A 253 9.44 -21.21 -16.76
CA ARG A 253 10.57 -22.15 -16.73
C ARG A 253 10.16 -23.51 -17.26
N LYS A 254 11.12 -24.24 -17.84
CA LYS A 254 10.97 -25.67 -18.16
C LYS A 254 10.87 -26.44 -16.84
N SER A 255 9.82 -27.25 -16.67
CA SER A 255 9.63 -27.98 -15.43
C SER A 255 10.66 -29.10 -15.27
N SER A 256 11.26 -29.14 -14.08
CA SER A 256 12.18 -30.16 -13.59
C SER A 256 11.62 -30.75 -12.30
N LYS A 257 12.19 -31.87 -11.84
CA LYS A 257 11.89 -32.43 -10.51
C LYS A 257 13.16 -32.52 -9.69
N VAL A 258 13.03 -32.34 -8.38
CA VAL A 258 14.13 -32.59 -7.44
C VAL A 258 14.34 -34.11 -7.35
N ASP A 259 15.56 -34.57 -7.64
CA ASP A 259 16.00 -35.95 -7.45
C ASP A 259 17.23 -35.96 -6.53
N GLU A 260 17.53 -37.12 -5.96
CA GLU A 260 18.69 -37.30 -5.09
C GLU A 260 19.56 -38.46 -5.57
N ILE A 261 20.87 -38.35 -5.39
CA ILE A 261 21.79 -39.46 -5.60
C ILE A 261 22.80 -39.52 -4.46
N SER A 262 23.07 -40.73 -3.96
CA SER A 262 24.06 -40.93 -2.90
C SER A 262 25.24 -41.77 -3.36
N TYR A 263 26.44 -41.35 -2.98
CA TYR A 263 27.69 -42.08 -3.21
C TYR A 263 28.66 -41.91 -2.04
N TYR A 264 29.77 -42.63 -2.08
CA TYR A 264 30.76 -42.66 -1.01
C TYR A 264 32.05 -41.97 -1.45
N VAL A 265 32.55 -41.08 -0.59
CA VAL A 265 33.78 -40.29 -0.77
C VAL A 265 34.79 -40.58 0.36
N ASP A 266 36.06 -40.31 0.12
CA ASP A 266 37.06 -40.33 1.19
C ASP A 266 37.04 -39.05 2.05
N GLU A 267 37.95 -38.96 3.02
CA GLU A 267 38.08 -37.81 3.92
C GLU A 267 38.31 -36.50 3.16
N LYS A 268 39.08 -36.55 2.06
CA LYS A 268 39.39 -35.40 1.20
C LYS A 268 38.24 -35.02 0.25
N GLY A 269 37.23 -35.88 0.12
CA GLY A 269 36.05 -35.65 -0.73
C GLY A 269 36.11 -36.33 -2.09
N ASP A 270 37.15 -37.14 -2.36
CA ASP A 270 37.28 -37.82 -3.65
C ASP A 270 36.31 -39.01 -3.75
N PHE A 271 35.59 -39.12 -4.87
CA PHE A 271 34.67 -40.22 -5.15
C PHE A 271 35.36 -41.59 -5.07
N LYS A 272 34.73 -42.56 -4.41
CA LYS A 272 35.21 -43.96 -4.33
C LYS A 272 34.22 -45.01 -4.81
N ALA A 273 32.93 -44.86 -4.53
CA ALA A 273 31.93 -45.85 -4.93
C ALA A 273 30.49 -45.32 -4.90
N TRP A 274 29.65 -45.79 -5.83
CA TRP A 274 28.20 -45.57 -5.80
C TRP A 274 27.50 -46.39 -4.69
N ASP A 275 26.39 -45.87 -4.17
CA ASP A 275 25.53 -46.61 -3.23
C ASP A 275 24.90 -47.82 -3.96
N SER A 276 24.98 -49.00 -3.35
CA SER A 276 24.50 -50.26 -3.94
C SER A 276 23.00 -50.33 -4.19
N SER A 277 22.22 -49.41 -3.62
CA SER A 277 20.78 -49.29 -3.87
C SER A 277 20.45 -48.56 -5.18
N LEU A 278 21.42 -47.92 -5.82
CA LEU A 278 21.21 -47.19 -7.08
C LEU A 278 21.21 -48.13 -8.29
N SER A 279 20.29 -47.88 -9.22
CA SER A 279 20.29 -48.55 -10.52
C SER A 279 21.32 -47.91 -11.46
N GLU A 280 21.87 -48.72 -12.38
CA GLU A 280 22.84 -48.28 -13.39
C GLU A 280 22.30 -47.10 -14.22
N HIS A 281 21.03 -47.18 -14.64
CA HIS A 281 20.34 -46.10 -15.34
C HIS A 281 20.27 -44.79 -14.52
N LYS A 282 20.11 -44.85 -13.19
CA LYS A 282 20.08 -43.64 -12.34
C LYS A 282 21.47 -43.02 -12.21
N ILE A 283 22.50 -43.85 -12.15
CA ILE A 283 23.91 -43.41 -12.13
C ILE A 283 24.27 -42.73 -13.45
N ASP A 284 24.02 -43.39 -14.58
CA ASP A 284 24.35 -42.85 -15.93
C ASP A 284 23.67 -41.51 -16.17
N ARG A 285 22.40 -41.40 -15.78
CA ARG A 285 21.63 -40.17 -15.91
C ARG A 285 22.23 -39.01 -15.11
N PHE A 286 22.69 -39.27 -13.89
CA PHE A 286 23.34 -38.24 -13.07
C PHE A 286 24.71 -37.85 -13.65
N VAL A 287 25.52 -38.82 -14.08
CA VAL A 287 26.84 -38.56 -14.67
C VAL A 287 26.73 -37.75 -15.96
N GLN A 288 25.70 -38.00 -16.78
CA GLN A 288 25.44 -37.23 -18.02
C GLN A 288 25.12 -35.76 -17.77
N LEU A 289 24.63 -35.40 -16.57
CA LEU A 289 24.34 -33.99 -16.23
C LEU A 289 25.62 -33.18 -16.01
N HIS A 290 26.78 -33.83 -15.81
CA HIS A 290 28.06 -33.18 -15.50
C HIS A 290 27.95 -32.17 -14.34
N LEU A 291 27.06 -32.44 -13.38
CA LEU A 291 26.69 -31.53 -12.31
C LEU A 291 27.84 -31.38 -11.29
N THR A 292 28.23 -30.15 -11.00
CA THR A 292 29.18 -29.84 -9.92
C THR A 292 28.46 -29.69 -8.57
N ASP A 293 29.21 -29.73 -7.47
CA ASP A 293 28.65 -29.50 -6.13
C ASP A 293 28.06 -28.08 -5.96
N GLU A 294 28.57 -27.10 -6.72
CA GLU A 294 28.08 -25.71 -6.72
C GLU A 294 26.77 -25.55 -7.53
N GLU A 295 26.50 -26.45 -8.47
CA GLU A 295 25.29 -26.47 -9.30
C GLU A 295 24.18 -27.37 -8.71
N ALA A 296 24.49 -28.10 -7.63
CA ALA A 296 23.52 -28.91 -6.91
C ALA A 296 22.59 -28.04 -6.05
N LEU A 297 21.34 -28.48 -5.89
CA LEU A 297 20.38 -27.81 -5.01
C LEU A 297 20.81 -27.88 -3.55
N ASP A 298 21.36 -29.03 -3.15
CA ASP A 298 21.93 -29.25 -1.82
C ASP A 298 22.88 -30.46 -1.85
N VAL A 299 23.90 -30.47 -1.00
CA VAL A 299 24.90 -31.54 -0.90
C VAL A 299 25.16 -31.86 0.56
N TYR A 300 24.70 -33.02 0.99
CA TYR A 300 24.90 -33.53 2.33
C TYR A 300 26.06 -34.53 2.37
N LYS A 301 27.09 -34.28 3.21
CA LYS A 301 28.15 -35.26 3.54
C LYS A 301 27.99 -35.68 5.00
N SER A 302 27.98 -36.98 5.26
CA SER A 302 27.90 -37.52 6.63
C SER A 302 29.10 -37.07 7.46
N GLU A 303 28.88 -36.72 8.73
CA GLU A 303 29.95 -36.28 9.66
C GLU A 303 30.85 -37.45 10.10
N GLU A 304 30.29 -38.65 10.21
CA GLU A 304 31.04 -39.86 10.55
C GLU A 304 31.26 -40.75 9.32
N ALA A 305 32.43 -41.40 9.28
CA ALA A 305 32.72 -42.43 8.29
C ALA A 305 31.89 -43.70 8.56
N SER A 306 31.45 -44.37 7.50
CA SER A 306 30.70 -45.61 7.59
C SER A 306 31.53 -46.68 8.33
N LYS A 307 30.89 -47.36 9.29
CA LYS A 307 31.53 -48.36 10.16
C LYS A 307 31.33 -49.80 9.66
N ARG A 308 30.62 -50.00 8.54
CA ARG A 308 30.14 -51.33 8.09
C ARG A 308 30.48 -51.65 6.62
N GLY A 309 30.88 -52.90 6.39
CA GLY A 309 30.97 -53.49 5.04
C GLY A 309 32.02 -52.86 4.12
N LYS A 310 31.79 -52.97 2.80
CA LYS A 310 32.68 -52.45 1.73
C LYS A 310 32.87 -50.93 1.71
N TYR A 311 32.08 -50.19 2.48
CA TYR A 311 32.13 -48.73 2.58
C TYR A 311 32.86 -48.24 3.85
N LYS A 312 33.50 -49.15 4.60
CA LYS A 312 34.14 -48.83 5.87
C LYS A 312 35.24 -47.77 5.68
N GLY A 313 35.18 -46.70 6.47
CA GLY A 313 36.13 -45.58 6.39
C GLY A 313 35.80 -44.52 5.32
N LEU A 314 34.69 -44.67 4.59
CA LEU A 314 34.20 -43.69 3.62
C LEU A 314 33.00 -42.92 4.17
N PHE A 315 32.85 -41.67 3.74
CA PHE A 315 31.74 -40.79 4.11
C PHE A 315 30.64 -40.87 3.05
N LYS A 316 29.38 -40.94 3.47
CA LYS A 316 28.23 -40.94 2.54
C LYS A 316 27.94 -39.51 2.14
N LYS A 317 27.95 -39.24 0.83
CA LYS A 317 27.59 -37.97 0.22
C LYS A 317 26.30 -38.13 -0.56
N THR A 318 25.30 -37.30 -0.29
CA THR A 318 24.02 -37.23 -1.01
C THR A 318 23.93 -35.89 -1.69
N VAL A 319 23.67 -35.90 -3.00
CA VAL A 319 23.50 -34.72 -3.83
C VAL A 319 22.04 -34.63 -4.24
N PHE A 320 21.40 -33.50 -3.95
CA PHE A 320 20.07 -33.13 -4.42
C PHE A 320 20.21 -32.25 -5.64
N TYR A 321 19.50 -32.57 -6.73
CA TYR A 321 19.66 -31.88 -8.01
C TYR A 321 18.35 -31.81 -8.79
N GLU A 322 18.24 -30.82 -9.68
CA GLU A 322 17.14 -30.77 -10.63
C GLU A 322 17.37 -31.78 -11.77
N SER A 323 16.45 -32.73 -11.90
CA SER A 323 16.43 -33.71 -12.97
C SER A 323 15.32 -33.37 -13.97
N PRO A 324 15.53 -33.59 -15.28
CA PRO A 324 14.45 -33.48 -16.25
C PRO A 324 13.26 -34.37 -15.86
N LEU A 325 12.06 -34.00 -16.27
CA LEU A 325 10.91 -34.89 -16.12
C LEU A 325 11.10 -36.14 -16.98
N SER A 326 10.63 -37.30 -16.48
CA SER A 326 10.60 -38.51 -17.32
C SER A 326 9.47 -38.39 -18.36
N ASP A 327 9.54 -39.11 -19.47
CA ASP A 327 8.46 -39.13 -20.48
C ASP A 327 7.10 -39.49 -19.86
N LYS A 328 7.11 -40.32 -18.82
CA LYS A 328 5.92 -40.68 -18.04
C LYS A 328 5.40 -39.52 -17.20
N ASP A 329 6.28 -38.72 -16.60
CA ASP A 329 5.89 -37.54 -15.81
C ASP A 329 5.40 -36.40 -16.72
N ILE A 330 6.04 -36.22 -17.89
CA ILE A 330 5.60 -35.29 -18.94
C ILE A 330 4.18 -35.67 -19.39
N SER A 331 3.97 -36.94 -19.76
CA SER A 331 2.64 -37.42 -20.20
C SER A 331 1.55 -37.26 -19.13
N ARG A 332 1.91 -37.42 -17.84
CA ARG A 332 1.00 -37.17 -16.72
C ARG A 332 0.61 -35.70 -16.64
N ILE A 333 1.60 -34.80 -16.58
CA ILE A 333 1.34 -33.37 -16.43
C ILE A 333 0.56 -32.85 -17.64
N SER A 334 0.94 -33.23 -18.88
CA SER A 334 0.19 -32.89 -20.09
C SER A 334 -1.26 -33.36 -20.04
N GLY A 335 -1.51 -34.61 -19.61
CA GLY A 335 -2.87 -35.12 -19.45
C GLY A 335 -3.69 -34.37 -18.41
N MET A 336 -3.07 -33.95 -17.30
CA MET A 336 -3.73 -33.13 -16.27
C MET A 336 -4.01 -31.70 -16.75
N VAL A 337 -3.10 -31.10 -17.52
CA VAL A 337 -3.33 -29.81 -18.21
C VAL A 337 -4.52 -29.92 -19.15
N ASP A 338 -4.57 -30.95 -20.01
CA ASP A 338 -5.67 -31.12 -20.98
C ASP A 338 -7.05 -31.27 -20.30
N LEU A 339 -7.08 -32.01 -19.18
CA LEU A 339 -8.28 -32.17 -18.37
C LEU A 339 -8.70 -30.85 -17.70
N ARG A 340 -7.73 -30.12 -17.14
CA ARG A 340 -7.93 -28.80 -16.53
C ARG A 340 -8.53 -27.82 -17.54
N GLU A 341 -7.93 -27.72 -18.73
CA GLU A 341 -8.41 -26.83 -19.80
C GLU A 341 -9.80 -27.22 -20.30
N THR A 342 -10.04 -28.52 -20.49
CA THR A 342 -11.36 -29.01 -20.94
C THR A 342 -12.43 -28.76 -19.89
N TYR A 343 -12.11 -28.93 -18.59
CA TYR A 343 -13.06 -28.67 -17.52
C TYR A 343 -13.35 -27.17 -17.34
N GLN A 344 -12.35 -26.30 -17.48
CA GLN A 344 -12.55 -24.85 -17.49
C GLN A 344 -13.42 -24.40 -18.66
N ALA A 345 -13.16 -24.90 -19.87
CA ALA A 345 -14.01 -24.60 -21.03
C ALA A 345 -15.46 -25.04 -20.79
N LEU A 346 -15.65 -26.21 -20.16
CA LEU A 346 -16.98 -26.71 -19.78
C LEU A 346 -17.66 -25.77 -18.77
N ILE A 347 -16.93 -25.24 -17.78
CA ILE A 347 -17.44 -24.29 -16.79
C ILE A 347 -17.81 -22.96 -17.46
N GLU A 348 -16.97 -22.44 -18.33
CA GLU A 348 -17.15 -21.12 -18.95
C GLU A 348 -18.39 -21.09 -19.84
N ILE A 349 -18.61 -22.11 -20.67
CA ILE A 349 -19.84 -22.15 -21.49
C ILE A 349 -21.11 -22.18 -20.63
N GLN A 350 -21.07 -22.79 -19.45
CA GLN A 350 -22.23 -22.87 -18.54
C GLN A 350 -22.54 -21.54 -17.86
N ARG A 351 -21.63 -20.55 -17.89
CA ARG A 351 -21.87 -19.21 -17.33
C ARG A 351 -22.82 -18.38 -18.20
N HIS A 352 -22.97 -18.71 -19.48
CA HIS A 352 -23.91 -18.01 -20.37
C HIS A 352 -25.30 -18.65 -20.33
N PRO A 353 -26.41 -17.92 -20.18
CA PRO A 353 -27.76 -18.51 -20.10
C PRO A 353 -28.17 -19.33 -21.32
N ASP A 354 -27.74 -18.89 -22.51
CA ASP A 354 -28.17 -19.43 -23.80
C ASP A 354 -27.11 -20.33 -24.45
N TYR A 355 -26.27 -20.98 -23.66
CA TYR A 355 -25.21 -21.82 -24.19
C TYR A 355 -25.75 -23.01 -24.99
N SER A 356 -25.04 -23.35 -26.07
CA SER A 356 -25.36 -24.49 -26.92
C SER A 356 -25.25 -25.80 -26.15
N ARG A 357 -26.38 -26.51 -26.02
CA ARG A 357 -26.41 -27.86 -25.43
C ARG A 357 -25.57 -28.87 -26.22
N THR A 358 -25.42 -28.65 -27.52
CA THR A 358 -24.58 -29.47 -28.40
C THR A 358 -23.11 -29.28 -28.04
N ASP A 359 -22.65 -28.04 -27.89
CA ASP A 359 -21.25 -27.75 -27.56
C ASP A 359 -20.90 -28.23 -26.15
N PHE A 360 -21.86 -28.12 -25.22
CA PHE A 360 -21.75 -28.74 -23.88
C PHE A 360 -21.57 -30.26 -23.95
N GLN A 361 -22.41 -30.96 -24.72
CA GLN A 361 -22.29 -32.42 -24.91
C GLN A 361 -20.94 -32.81 -25.53
N VAL A 362 -20.43 -32.02 -26.47
CA VAL A 362 -19.11 -32.24 -27.10
C VAL A 362 -17.99 -32.11 -26.07
N LEU A 363 -17.98 -31.04 -25.26
CA LEU A 363 -16.96 -30.83 -24.22
C LEU A 363 -17.08 -31.88 -23.10
N LEU A 364 -18.29 -32.24 -22.68
CA LEU A 364 -18.51 -33.26 -21.64
C LEU A 364 -18.05 -34.65 -22.12
N SER A 365 -18.30 -35.00 -23.37
CA SER A 365 -17.84 -36.25 -23.98
C SER A 365 -16.32 -36.27 -24.10
N LYS A 366 -15.70 -35.14 -24.47
CA LYS A 366 -14.24 -34.97 -24.50
C LYS A 366 -13.65 -35.16 -23.10
N LEU A 367 -14.19 -34.48 -22.09
CA LEU A 367 -13.73 -34.58 -20.70
C LEU A 367 -13.79 -36.03 -20.19
N ASN A 368 -14.90 -36.73 -20.44
CA ASN A 368 -15.06 -38.14 -20.07
C ASN A 368 -13.99 -39.03 -20.73
N ARG A 369 -13.83 -38.92 -22.05
CA ARG A 369 -12.86 -39.73 -22.80
C ARG A 369 -11.43 -39.47 -22.35
N ASP A 370 -11.07 -38.19 -22.19
CA ASP A 370 -9.71 -37.81 -21.80
C ASP A 370 -9.41 -38.26 -20.37
N TYR A 371 -10.41 -38.22 -19.47
CA TYR A 371 -10.28 -38.71 -18.10
C TYR A 371 -10.13 -40.24 -18.05
N ASP A 372 -10.98 -40.99 -18.77
CA ASP A 372 -10.91 -42.46 -18.78
C ASP A 372 -9.57 -42.95 -19.32
N ARG A 373 -9.06 -42.27 -20.37
CA ARG A 373 -7.70 -42.52 -20.89
C ARG A 373 -6.64 -42.21 -19.84
N PHE A 374 -6.71 -41.06 -19.18
CA PHE A 374 -5.76 -40.67 -18.14
C PHE A 374 -5.71 -41.70 -16.99
N VAL A 375 -6.87 -42.06 -16.43
CA VAL A 375 -6.96 -43.00 -15.30
C VAL A 375 -6.45 -44.39 -15.69
N SER A 376 -6.73 -44.85 -16.91
CA SER A 376 -6.23 -46.15 -17.40
C SER A 376 -4.69 -46.22 -17.47
N GLN A 377 -4.02 -45.09 -17.72
CA GLN A 377 -2.57 -45.02 -17.91
C GLN A 377 -1.81 -44.62 -16.65
N PHE A 378 -2.38 -43.70 -15.85
CA PHE A 378 -1.69 -43.02 -14.76
C PHE A 378 -2.38 -43.14 -13.40
N GLY A 379 -3.56 -43.77 -13.34
CA GLY A 379 -4.39 -43.82 -12.14
C GLY A 379 -5.18 -42.53 -11.90
N TYR A 380 -5.87 -42.47 -10.76
CA TYR A 380 -6.75 -41.36 -10.38
C TYR A 380 -5.99 -40.03 -10.22
N LEU A 381 -6.66 -38.91 -10.50
CA LEU A 381 -6.10 -37.56 -10.40
C LEU A 381 -5.61 -37.26 -8.97
N ASN A 382 -6.39 -37.67 -7.96
CA ASN A 382 -6.07 -37.50 -6.55
C ASN A 382 -5.15 -38.59 -5.97
N ALA A 383 -4.58 -39.48 -6.80
CA ALA A 383 -3.53 -40.38 -6.37
C ALA A 383 -2.28 -39.56 -5.97
N SER A 384 -1.57 -40.00 -4.91
CA SER A 384 -0.43 -39.24 -4.35
C SER A 384 0.62 -38.84 -5.37
N VAL A 385 0.91 -39.72 -6.34
CA VAL A 385 1.89 -39.45 -7.41
C VAL A 385 1.43 -38.33 -8.34
N ASN A 386 0.15 -38.30 -8.72
CA ASN A 386 -0.39 -37.29 -9.63
C ASN A 386 -0.59 -35.96 -8.91
N ARG A 387 -1.08 -36.00 -7.66
CA ARG A 387 -1.18 -34.82 -6.78
C ARG A 387 0.17 -34.14 -6.62
N ASN A 388 1.19 -34.86 -6.17
CA ASN A 388 2.51 -34.28 -5.89
C ASN A 388 3.21 -33.75 -7.15
N LEU A 389 2.80 -34.19 -8.35
CA LEU A 389 3.35 -33.68 -9.61
C LEU A 389 2.64 -32.40 -10.11
N PHE A 390 1.43 -32.11 -9.62
CA PHE A 390 0.57 -31.04 -10.15
C PHE A 390 0.06 -30.08 -9.07
N ASP A 391 0.40 -30.29 -7.79
CA ASP A 391 -0.07 -29.49 -6.66
C ASP A 391 0.33 -28.01 -6.72
N SER A 392 1.40 -27.70 -7.44
CA SER A 392 1.88 -26.35 -7.69
C SER A 392 1.00 -25.58 -8.69
N ASP A 393 0.07 -26.25 -9.37
CA ASP A 393 -0.94 -25.59 -10.21
C ASP A 393 -2.03 -24.96 -9.35
N ASP A 394 -2.27 -23.66 -9.53
CA ASP A 394 -3.32 -22.91 -8.83
C ASP A 394 -4.72 -23.54 -8.99
N LYS A 395 -4.95 -24.22 -10.12
CA LYS A 395 -6.23 -24.86 -10.44
C LYS A 395 -6.23 -26.37 -10.18
N TYR A 396 -5.23 -26.92 -9.50
CA TYR A 396 -5.23 -28.31 -9.07
C TYR A 396 -6.47 -28.64 -8.24
N SER A 397 -6.87 -27.78 -7.30
CA SER A 397 -8.05 -27.97 -6.46
C SER A 397 -9.34 -28.14 -7.29
N LEU A 398 -9.44 -27.42 -8.41
CA LEU A 398 -10.55 -27.56 -9.34
C LEU A 398 -10.51 -28.91 -10.06
N LEU A 399 -9.33 -29.32 -10.54
CA LEU A 399 -9.15 -30.62 -11.18
C LEU A 399 -9.41 -31.79 -10.22
N ALA A 400 -8.97 -31.67 -8.97
CA ALA A 400 -9.19 -32.63 -7.89
C ALA A 400 -10.69 -32.86 -7.59
N SER A 401 -11.54 -31.85 -7.81
CA SER A 401 -13.00 -31.94 -7.61
C SER A 401 -13.72 -32.82 -8.63
N LEU A 402 -13.04 -33.27 -9.69
CA LEU A 402 -13.57 -34.25 -10.63
C LEU A 402 -13.70 -35.65 -10.02
N GLU A 403 -13.10 -35.90 -8.86
CA GLU A 403 -13.11 -37.19 -8.20
C GLU A 403 -13.71 -37.12 -6.79
N ASP A 404 -14.71 -37.94 -6.54
CA ASP A 404 -15.27 -38.13 -5.20
C ASP A 404 -14.49 -39.23 -4.46
N GLU A 405 -14.10 -38.93 -3.22
CA GLU A 405 -13.42 -39.88 -2.33
C GLU A 405 -14.44 -40.83 -1.67
N TYR A 406 -14.11 -42.12 -1.58
CA TYR A 406 -14.85 -43.09 -0.78
C TYR A 406 -13.92 -44.15 -0.18
N ILE A 407 -14.33 -44.72 0.95
CA ILE A 407 -13.58 -45.81 1.60
C ILE A 407 -14.11 -47.14 1.06
N ASP A 408 -13.22 -47.95 0.49
CA ASP A 408 -13.59 -49.29 0.02
C ASP A 408 -13.81 -50.23 1.21
N SER A 409 -14.97 -50.86 1.24
CA SER A 409 -15.41 -51.71 2.35
C SER A 409 -14.58 -52.99 2.51
N LYS A 410 -13.81 -53.40 1.48
CA LYS A 410 -13.00 -54.64 1.51
C LYS A 410 -11.59 -54.44 2.04
N ASP A 411 -10.93 -53.34 1.69
CA ASP A 411 -9.52 -53.09 2.05
C ASP A 411 -9.32 -51.85 2.96
N GLN A 412 -10.41 -51.15 3.32
CA GLN A 412 -10.41 -49.93 4.14
C GLN A 412 -9.47 -48.83 3.60
N LYS A 413 -9.18 -48.87 2.30
CA LYS A 413 -8.39 -47.83 1.62
C LYS A 413 -9.29 -46.82 0.94
N VAL A 414 -8.78 -45.61 0.86
CA VAL A 414 -9.34 -44.53 0.07
C VAL A 414 -9.29 -44.90 -1.41
N LYS A 415 -10.44 -44.81 -2.09
CA LYS A 415 -10.59 -44.93 -3.54
C LYS A 415 -11.36 -43.73 -4.08
N TYR A 416 -11.24 -43.51 -5.38
CA TYR A 416 -11.84 -42.39 -6.07
C TYR A 416 -12.82 -42.87 -7.14
N LYS A 417 -13.86 -42.09 -7.40
CA LYS A 417 -14.81 -42.29 -8.48
C LYS A 417 -15.12 -40.96 -9.15
N LYS A 418 -15.60 -40.98 -10.40
CA LYS A 418 -16.06 -39.77 -11.11
C LYS A 418 -17.10 -39.02 -10.28
N SER A 419 -16.95 -37.70 -10.17
CA SER A 419 -17.94 -36.82 -9.58
C SER A 419 -19.07 -36.51 -10.56
N LEU A 420 -20.11 -35.82 -10.07
CA LEU A 420 -21.28 -35.42 -10.87
C LEU A 420 -20.93 -34.50 -12.06
N ALA A 421 -19.74 -33.90 -12.07
CA ALA A 421 -19.26 -33.04 -13.16
C ALA A 421 -19.14 -33.78 -14.49
N PHE A 422 -19.01 -35.12 -14.47
CA PHE A 422 -18.98 -35.96 -15.68
C PHE A 422 -20.35 -36.31 -16.25
N GLU A 423 -21.44 -35.97 -15.56
CA GLU A 423 -22.79 -36.38 -15.93
C GLU A 423 -23.67 -35.20 -16.38
N LYS A 424 -23.53 -34.04 -15.73
CA LYS A 424 -24.44 -32.90 -15.95
C LYS A 424 -23.79 -31.56 -15.69
N ALA A 425 -24.39 -30.50 -16.22
CA ALA A 425 -24.03 -29.14 -15.92
C ALA A 425 -24.24 -28.84 -14.42
N LEU A 426 -23.19 -28.36 -13.75
CA LEU A 426 -23.18 -28.00 -12.33
C LEU A 426 -23.00 -26.50 -12.10
N VAL A 427 -22.50 -25.78 -13.10
CA VAL A 427 -22.34 -24.32 -13.08
C VAL A 427 -23.64 -23.69 -13.56
N ARG A 428 -24.10 -22.69 -12.80
CA ARG A 428 -25.31 -21.95 -13.16
C ARG A 428 -24.94 -20.75 -14.02
N PRO A 429 -25.75 -20.41 -15.03
CA PRO A 429 -25.55 -19.19 -15.78
C PRO A 429 -25.62 -17.95 -14.91
N GLU A 430 -24.79 -16.97 -15.22
CA GLU A 430 -24.93 -15.61 -14.71
C GLU A 430 -26.20 -15.00 -15.28
N ARG A 431 -27.08 -14.53 -14.40
CA ARG A 431 -28.33 -13.91 -14.82
C ARG A 431 -28.07 -12.44 -15.10
N VAL A 432 -27.98 -12.09 -16.38
CA VAL A 432 -27.96 -10.69 -16.81
C VAL A 432 -29.39 -10.15 -16.73
N ILE A 433 -29.56 -9.00 -16.10
CA ILE A 433 -30.84 -8.28 -16.12
C ILE A 433 -31.07 -7.85 -17.56
N THR A 434 -32.16 -8.32 -18.17
CA THR A 434 -32.51 -8.01 -19.56
C THR A 434 -33.68 -7.04 -19.67
N ARG A 435 -34.48 -6.93 -18.60
CA ARG A 435 -35.61 -6.01 -18.55
C ARG A 435 -35.94 -5.62 -17.11
N VAL A 436 -36.16 -4.34 -16.87
CA VAL A 436 -36.79 -3.77 -15.67
C VAL A 436 -38.07 -3.03 -16.04
N SER A 437 -38.84 -2.65 -15.03
CA SER A 437 -40.17 -2.05 -15.20
C SER A 437 -40.21 -0.54 -14.91
N THR A 438 -39.16 0.00 -14.30
CA THR A 438 -39.06 1.42 -13.90
C THR A 438 -37.63 1.93 -14.12
N ALA A 439 -37.48 3.24 -14.32
CA ALA A 439 -36.19 3.90 -14.40
C ALA A 439 -35.41 3.79 -13.08
N LEU A 440 -36.10 3.77 -11.94
CA LEU A 440 -35.49 3.59 -10.62
C LEU A 440 -34.88 2.19 -10.46
N ASP A 441 -35.54 1.14 -10.92
CA ASP A 441 -34.96 -0.21 -10.94
C ASP A 441 -33.75 -0.30 -11.88
N ALA A 442 -33.78 0.44 -13.01
CA ALA A 442 -32.65 0.53 -13.92
C ALA A 442 -31.44 1.20 -13.23
N LEU A 443 -31.69 2.32 -12.54
CA LEU A 443 -30.69 3.04 -11.75
C LEU A 443 -30.11 2.15 -10.65
N ASN A 444 -30.96 1.49 -9.86
CA ASN A 444 -30.52 0.59 -8.78
C ASN A 444 -29.69 -0.58 -9.32
N SER A 445 -30.06 -1.14 -10.48
CA SER A 445 -29.25 -2.15 -11.17
C SER A 445 -27.87 -1.62 -11.55
N SER A 446 -27.81 -0.43 -12.15
CA SER A 446 -26.58 0.22 -12.56
C SER A 446 -25.64 0.52 -11.38
N LEU A 447 -26.19 1.08 -10.30
CA LEU A 447 -25.45 1.43 -9.08
C LEU A 447 -24.87 0.18 -8.41
N SER A 448 -25.67 -0.89 -8.30
CA SER A 448 -25.23 -2.14 -7.67
C SER A 448 -24.07 -2.79 -8.43
N ASP A 449 -24.07 -2.73 -9.77
CA ASP A 449 -22.97 -3.22 -10.60
C ASP A 449 -21.73 -2.32 -10.60
N GLY A 450 -21.76 -1.23 -9.82
CA GLY A 450 -20.63 -0.30 -9.68
C GLY A 450 -20.44 0.60 -10.88
N ARG A 451 -21.43 0.67 -11.80
CA ARG A 451 -21.38 1.51 -13.00
C ARG A 451 -21.66 2.98 -12.71
N GLY A 452 -22.26 3.29 -11.55
CA GLY A 452 -22.75 4.63 -11.25
C GLY A 452 -24.08 4.89 -11.96
N VAL A 453 -24.37 6.15 -12.30
CA VAL A 453 -25.49 6.51 -13.18
C VAL A 453 -25.05 6.29 -14.63
N ASP A 454 -25.24 5.07 -15.15
CA ASP A 454 -24.90 4.67 -16.52
C ASP A 454 -26.18 4.65 -17.36
N LEU A 455 -26.47 5.77 -18.02
CA LEU A 455 -27.70 5.94 -18.79
C LEU A 455 -27.78 5.00 -19.99
N ASP A 456 -26.64 4.67 -20.61
CA ASP A 456 -26.58 3.72 -21.73
C ASP A 456 -26.97 2.31 -21.27
N TYR A 457 -26.43 1.87 -20.13
CA TYR A 457 -26.83 0.61 -19.51
C TYR A 457 -28.31 0.62 -19.11
N MET A 458 -28.79 1.71 -18.49
CA MET A 458 -30.19 1.82 -18.07
C MET A 458 -31.17 1.73 -19.24
N VAL A 459 -30.87 2.38 -20.37
CA VAL A 459 -31.66 2.24 -21.61
C VAL A 459 -31.65 0.80 -22.11
N SER A 460 -30.52 0.08 -21.99
CA SER A 460 -30.40 -1.31 -22.45
C SER A 460 -31.30 -2.28 -21.67
N ILE A 461 -31.59 -2.00 -20.40
CA ILE A 461 -32.43 -2.85 -19.53
C ILE A 461 -33.84 -2.28 -19.31
N TYR A 462 -34.11 -1.04 -19.71
CA TYR A 462 -35.45 -0.45 -19.68
C TYR A 462 -35.92 -0.09 -21.11
N PRO A 463 -36.20 -1.10 -21.94
CA PRO A 463 -36.49 -0.91 -23.35
C PRO A 463 -37.76 -0.06 -23.53
N GLU A 464 -37.84 0.64 -24.67
CA GLU A 464 -38.91 1.59 -25.06
C GLU A 464 -38.79 3.00 -24.48
N HIS A 465 -37.82 3.27 -23.61
CA HIS A 465 -37.57 4.61 -23.04
C HIS A 465 -36.25 5.19 -23.57
N SER A 466 -36.28 6.46 -24.00
CA SER A 466 -35.07 7.19 -24.36
C SER A 466 -34.35 7.66 -23.09
N GLN A 467 -33.08 8.05 -23.22
CA GLN A 467 -32.34 8.67 -22.12
C GLN A 467 -33.10 9.87 -21.53
N VAL A 468 -33.73 10.71 -22.36
CA VAL A 468 -34.54 11.85 -21.90
C VAL A 468 -35.74 11.39 -21.07
N ALA A 469 -36.47 10.36 -21.53
CA ALA A 469 -37.60 9.82 -20.77
C ALA A 469 -37.17 9.23 -19.42
N ILE A 470 -36.00 8.60 -19.36
CA ILE A 470 -35.42 8.08 -18.11
C ILE A 470 -35.04 9.21 -17.16
N LEU A 471 -34.42 10.28 -17.66
CA LEU A 471 -34.11 11.47 -16.85
C LEU A 471 -35.39 12.10 -16.28
N ASP A 472 -36.43 12.25 -17.11
CA ASP A 472 -37.72 12.80 -16.70
C ASP A 472 -38.42 11.91 -15.65
N GLU A 473 -38.36 10.58 -15.80
CA GLU A 473 -38.94 9.64 -14.83
C GLU A 473 -38.19 9.66 -13.49
N LEU A 474 -36.86 9.78 -13.51
CA LEU A 474 -36.04 9.81 -12.30
C LEU A 474 -36.13 11.14 -11.55
N GLY A 475 -36.25 12.27 -12.26
CA GLY A 475 -36.22 13.60 -11.66
C GLY A 475 -35.05 13.76 -10.69
N ASP A 476 -35.34 14.21 -9.45
CA ASP A 476 -34.35 14.45 -8.40
C ASP A 476 -33.56 13.22 -7.93
N GLN A 477 -33.91 12.00 -8.35
CA GLN A 477 -33.15 10.79 -8.00
C GLN A 477 -31.75 10.78 -8.60
N ILE A 478 -31.52 11.57 -9.64
CA ILE A 478 -30.20 11.84 -10.22
C ILE A 478 -30.01 13.33 -10.47
N LEU A 479 -28.80 13.82 -10.26
CA LEU A 479 -28.46 15.24 -10.39
C LEU A 479 -27.16 15.37 -11.18
N MET A 480 -27.05 16.43 -11.99
CA MET A 480 -25.82 16.70 -12.75
C MET A 480 -24.66 16.95 -11.78
N ASP A 481 -23.51 16.31 -12.02
CA ASP A 481 -22.29 16.52 -11.24
C ASP A 481 -21.69 17.90 -11.54
N PRO A 482 -21.70 18.85 -10.60
CA PRO A 482 -21.27 20.22 -10.86
C PRO A 482 -19.78 20.31 -11.20
N GLU A 483 -18.95 19.46 -10.60
CA GLU A 483 -17.50 19.46 -10.84
C GLU A 483 -17.15 18.88 -12.22
N SER A 484 -17.83 17.81 -12.63
CA SER A 484 -17.66 17.23 -13.98
C SER A 484 -18.21 18.18 -15.03
N TYR A 485 -19.31 18.87 -14.74
CA TYR A 485 -19.87 19.88 -15.62
C TYR A 485 -18.89 21.02 -15.90
N LEU A 486 -18.20 21.54 -14.88
CA LEU A 486 -17.13 22.55 -15.06
C LEU A 486 -15.99 22.07 -15.97
N ARG A 487 -15.74 20.77 -16.05
CA ARG A 487 -14.74 20.16 -16.95
C ARG A 487 -15.28 19.89 -18.36
N GLY A 488 -16.54 20.20 -18.63
CA GLY A 488 -17.23 19.95 -19.90
C GLY A 488 -17.80 18.53 -20.03
N GLU A 489 -17.87 17.76 -18.94
CA GLU A 489 -18.42 16.41 -18.91
C GLU A 489 -19.86 16.41 -18.40
N ARG A 490 -20.75 15.65 -19.05
CA ARG A 490 -22.18 15.57 -18.68
C ARG A 490 -22.40 14.28 -17.92
N LYS A 491 -22.00 14.30 -16.65
CA LYS A 491 -22.05 13.15 -15.76
C LYS A 491 -23.13 13.36 -14.71
N TYR A 492 -23.93 12.33 -14.47
CA TYR A 492 -24.95 12.34 -13.42
C TYR A 492 -24.46 11.57 -12.19
N LEU A 493 -24.88 12.03 -11.03
CA LEU A 493 -24.74 11.34 -9.74
C LEU A 493 -26.11 10.94 -9.24
N SER A 494 -26.19 9.87 -8.46
CA SER A 494 -27.40 9.61 -7.67
C SER A 494 -27.62 10.74 -6.66
N LYS A 495 -28.88 11.00 -6.28
CA LYS A 495 -29.24 12.02 -5.28
C LYS A 495 -28.39 11.91 -4.02
N ASN A 496 -28.25 10.68 -3.51
CA ASN A 496 -27.49 10.38 -2.31
C ASN A 496 -26.00 10.73 -2.45
N GLN A 497 -25.40 10.53 -3.62
CA GLN A 497 -24.01 10.92 -3.91
C GLN A 497 -23.86 12.43 -4.09
N PHE A 498 -24.84 13.08 -4.73
CA PHE A 498 -24.85 14.52 -4.89
C PHE A 498 -24.97 15.24 -3.53
N LEU A 499 -25.82 14.75 -2.63
CA LEU A 499 -26.08 15.31 -1.29
C LEU A 499 -25.15 14.78 -0.19
N SER A 500 -24.02 14.16 -0.53
CA SER A 500 -23.03 13.70 0.44
C SER A 500 -21.60 14.05 0.02
N GLY A 501 -20.64 13.82 0.91
CA GLY A 501 -19.26 14.28 0.72
C GLY A 501 -19.15 15.78 1.01
N ASP A 502 -18.24 16.47 0.33
CA ASP A 502 -17.93 17.89 0.54
C ASP A 502 -19.04 18.80 -0.01
N ILE A 503 -20.03 19.13 0.84
CA ILE A 503 -21.20 19.92 0.46
C ILE A 503 -20.84 21.38 0.22
N LEU A 504 -19.90 21.94 0.99
CA LEU A 504 -19.53 23.34 0.82
C LEU A 504 -18.86 23.57 -0.54
N ASN A 505 -17.97 22.68 -0.98
CA ASN A 505 -17.38 22.79 -2.32
C ASN A 505 -18.45 22.71 -3.42
N LYS A 506 -19.39 21.78 -3.29
CA LYS A 506 -20.49 21.63 -4.26
C LYS A 506 -21.37 22.88 -4.29
N ILE A 507 -21.70 23.46 -3.14
CA ILE A 507 -22.46 24.72 -3.06
C ILE A 507 -21.70 25.84 -3.75
N GLU A 508 -20.41 26.02 -3.46
CA GLU A 508 -19.57 27.05 -4.07
C GLU A 508 -19.55 26.91 -5.61
N VAL A 509 -19.36 25.69 -6.13
CA VAL A 509 -19.39 25.45 -7.58
C VAL A 509 -20.76 25.71 -8.19
N VAL A 510 -21.85 25.24 -7.56
CA VAL A 510 -23.20 25.44 -8.08
C VAL A 510 -23.59 26.91 -8.03
N GLN A 511 -23.20 27.65 -6.99
CA GLN A 511 -23.41 29.10 -6.90
C GLN A 511 -22.74 29.83 -8.07
N LEU A 512 -21.50 29.48 -8.42
CA LEU A 512 -20.83 30.04 -9.60
C LEU A 512 -21.61 29.76 -10.89
N LEU A 513 -22.13 28.55 -11.07
CA LEU A 513 -22.92 28.17 -12.25
C LEU A 513 -24.27 28.93 -12.33
N VAL A 514 -24.89 29.21 -11.17
CA VAL A 514 -26.08 30.06 -11.08
C VAL A 514 -25.74 31.51 -11.44
N GLU A 515 -24.63 32.04 -10.93
CA GLU A 515 -24.18 33.41 -11.20
C GLU A 515 -23.81 33.63 -12.68
N GLU A 516 -23.28 32.60 -13.35
CA GLU A 516 -23.00 32.61 -14.79
C GLU A 516 -24.28 32.50 -15.66
N ASN A 517 -25.46 32.36 -15.03
CA ASN A 517 -26.76 32.22 -15.70
C ASN A 517 -26.79 31.05 -16.71
N ASN A 518 -26.21 29.92 -16.31
CA ASN A 518 -26.19 28.70 -17.12
C ASN A 518 -27.61 28.10 -17.21
N GLN A 519 -28.12 27.92 -18.43
CA GLN A 519 -29.49 27.42 -18.68
C GLN A 519 -29.55 25.95 -19.13
N GLU A 520 -28.43 25.23 -19.17
CA GLU A 520 -28.43 23.82 -19.60
C GLU A 520 -29.02 22.88 -18.54
N TYR A 521 -29.05 23.32 -17.28
CA TYR A 521 -29.54 22.56 -16.14
C TYR A 521 -30.10 23.51 -15.07
N ASP A 522 -31.05 23.05 -14.27
CA ASP A 522 -31.64 23.85 -13.18
C ASP A 522 -30.68 23.87 -11.97
N TRP A 523 -29.62 24.68 -12.09
CA TRP A 523 -28.64 24.87 -11.02
C TRP A 523 -29.23 25.53 -9.78
N SER A 524 -30.30 26.31 -9.91
CA SER A 524 -31.00 26.92 -8.78
C SER A 524 -31.68 25.87 -7.91
N HIS A 525 -32.41 24.93 -8.52
CA HIS A 525 -32.99 23.80 -7.79
C HIS A 525 -31.92 22.90 -7.15
N ALA A 526 -30.82 22.64 -7.87
CA ALA A 526 -29.71 21.86 -7.34
C ALA A 526 -29.03 22.54 -6.13
N LEU A 527 -28.94 23.87 -6.14
CA LEU A 527 -28.44 24.66 -5.02
C LEU A 527 -29.36 24.52 -3.80
N ASP A 528 -30.68 24.66 -3.98
CA ASP A 528 -31.66 24.51 -2.90
C ASP A 528 -31.55 23.12 -2.23
N LEU A 529 -31.33 22.07 -3.02
CA LEU A 529 -31.10 20.72 -2.50
C LEU A 529 -29.81 20.62 -1.68
N LEU A 530 -28.69 21.20 -2.15
CA LEU A 530 -27.43 21.20 -1.39
C LEU A 530 -27.55 22.02 -0.10
N GLU A 531 -28.23 23.16 -0.14
CA GLU A 531 -28.48 24.00 1.03
C GLU A 531 -29.32 23.28 2.09
N SER A 532 -30.25 22.42 1.67
CA SER A 532 -31.08 21.62 2.59
C SER A 532 -30.28 20.63 3.44
N VAL A 533 -29.13 20.18 2.96
CA VAL A 533 -28.22 19.25 3.65
C VAL A 533 -26.99 19.94 4.22
N ARG A 534 -26.89 21.28 4.13
CA ARG A 534 -25.76 22.02 4.68
C ARG A 534 -25.60 21.66 6.17
N PRO A 535 -24.40 21.20 6.60
CA PRO A 535 -24.17 20.90 8.00
C PRO A 535 -24.52 22.10 8.89
N PRO A 536 -25.23 21.88 10.01
CA PRO A 536 -25.54 22.96 10.93
C PRO A 536 -24.23 23.55 11.46
N ARG A 537 -24.15 24.87 11.52
CA ARG A 537 -22.96 25.57 11.99
C ARG A 537 -22.65 25.14 13.42
N ILE A 538 -21.41 24.70 13.65
CA ILE A 538 -20.91 24.34 14.97
C ILE A 538 -20.45 25.63 15.67
N HIS A 539 -21.03 25.93 16.83
CA HIS A 539 -20.70 27.09 17.63
C HIS A 539 -19.48 26.84 18.51
N LEU A 540 -18.83 27.91 18.96
CA LEU A 540 -17.59 27.86 19.74
C LEU A 540 -17.71 26.99 20.99
N ALA A 541 -18.89 26.98 21.63
CA ALA A 541 -19.15 26.18 22.82
C ALA A 541 -18.97 24.66 22.60
N ASP A 542 -19.16 24.19 21.35
CA ASP A 542 -19.02 22.78 20.97
C ASP A 542 -17.66 22.50 20.31
N ILE A 543 -16.78 23.51 20.19
CA ILE A 543 -15.46 23.37 19.58
C ILE A 543 -14.41 23.26 20.69
N GLU A 544 -13.75 22.10 20.79
CA GLU A 544 -12.57 21.96 21.63
C GLU A 544 -11.34 22.55 20.92
N PHE A 545 -10.71 23.54 21.55
CA PHE A 545 -9.51 24.15 21.03
C PHE A 545 -8.48 24.45 22.10
N LYS A 546 -7.21 24.48 21.68
CA LYS A 546 -6.08 24.81 22.53
C LYS A 546 -5.05 25.66 21.79
N ILE A 547 -4.09 26.20 22.53
CA ILE A 547 -2.93 26.83 21.92
C ILE A 547 -2.21 25.75 21.09
N GLY A 548 -1.97 26.04 19.82
CA GLY A 548 -1.41 25.10 18.85
C GLY A 548 -2.42 24.31 18.02
N SER A 549 -3.73 24.53 18.18
CA SER A 549 -4.73 24.12 17.20
C SER A 549 -4.45 24.80 15.85
N ARG A 550 -3.78 24.09 14.93
CA ARG A 550 -3.26 24.64 13.65
C ARG A 550 -4.30 25.30 12.73
N TRP A 551 -5.58 24.96 12.90
CA TRP A 551 -6.67 25.53 12.12
C TRP A 551 -7.13 26.90 12.63
N ILE A 552 -6.69 27.33 13.83
CA ILE A 552 -6.94 28.68 14.34
C ILE A 552 -6.07 29.67 13.57
N PRO A 553 -6.65 30.75 13.02
CA PRO A 553 -5.89 31.77 12.30
C PRO A 553 -4.79 32.42 13.14
N GLN A 554 -3.65 32.72 12.50
CA GLN A 554 -2.48 33.31 13.17
C GLN A 554 -2.77 34.68 13.78
N SER A 555 -3.70 35.45 13.20
CA SER A 555 -4.15 36.74 13.75
C SER A 555 -4.70 36.60 15.18
N VAL A 556 -5.40 35.51 15.48
CA VAL A 556 -5.90 35.21 16.82
C VAL A 556 -4.76 35.01 17.81
N TYR A 557 -3.76 34.21 17.42
CA TYR A 557 -2.58 33.97 18.25
C TYR A 557 -1.73 35.23 18.41
N GLY A 558 -1.60 36.05 17.36
CA GLY A 558 -0.89 37.32 17.41
C GLY A 558 -1.54 38.32 18.37
N LYS A 559 -2.86 38.48 18.29
CA LYS A 559 -3.62 39.35 19.20
C LYS A 559 -3.48 38.87 20.64
N PHE A 560 -3.64 37.57 20.89
CA PHE A 560 -3.45 36.99 22.22
C PHE A 560 -2.05 37.25 22.77
N ALA A 561 -1.00 37.00 21.99
CA ALA A 561 0.37 37.20 22.42
C ALA A 561 0.66 38.67 22.75
N PHE A 562 0.15 39.63 21.96
CA PHE A 562 0.25 41.05 22.28
C PHE A 562 -0.37 41.36 23.64
N GLU A 563 -1.63 41.00 23.84
CA GLU A 563 -2.35 41.35 25.07
C GLU A 563 -1.75 40.65 26.29
N CYS A 564 -1.48 39.34 26.16
CA CYS A 564 -1.00 38.51 27.26
C CYS A 564 0.36 39.01 27.77
N PHE A 565 1.29 39.35 26.87
CA PHE A 565 2.68 39.64 27.24
C PHE A 565 3.04 41.12 27.27
N THR A 566 2.21 42.02 26.71
CA THR A 566 2.48 43.47 26.72
C THR A 566 1.49 44.29 27.55
N ASN A 567 0.37 43.69 27.97
CA ASN A 567 -0.78 44.38 28.57
C ASN A 567 -1.31 45.55 27.71
N ARG A 568 -1.19 45.44 26.38
CA ARG A 568 -1.77 46.37 25.42
C ARG A 568 -2.80 45.63 24.57
N GLU A 569 -3.94 46.27 24.37
CA GLU A 569 -5.01 45.76 23.52
C GLU A 569 -4.82 46.25 22.09
N PHE A 570 -5.11 45.38 21.12
CA PHE A 570 -5.09 45.67 19.69
C PHE A 570 -6.31 45.08 19.00
N GLU A 571 -6.75 45.72 17.93
CA GLU A 571 -7.76 45.17 17.03
C GLU A 571 -7.21 43.94 16.28
N LEU A 572 -8.06 42.94 16.03
CA LEU A 572 -7.65 41.69 15.37
C LEU A 572 -7.10 41.91 13.95
N SER A 573 -7.63 42.93 13.25
CA SER A 573 -7.21 43.36 11.91
C SER A 573 -6.00 44.30 11.90
N SER A 574 -5.39 44.59 13.06
CA SER A 574 -4.23 45.47 13.11
C SER A 574 -3.04 44.86 12.35
N PRO A 575 -2.37 45.62 11.46
CA PRO A 575 -1.14 45.17 10.83
C PRO A 575 -0.04 44.77 11.83
N ASP A 576 -0.06 45.33 13.04
CA ASP A 576 0.86 44.94 14.11
C ASP A 576 0.61 43.48 14.53
N VAL A 577 -0.65 43.06 14.66
CA VAL A 577 -1.06 41.71 15.06
C VAL A 577 -0.58 40.66 14.05
N GLU A 578 -0.68 40.96 12.75
CA GLU A 578 -0.18 40.09 11.68
C GLU A 578 1.35 39.94 11.72
N GLN A 579 2.06 40.90 12.31
CA GLN A 579 3.52 40.86 12.46
C GLN A 579 3.98 40.20 13.76
N VAL A 580 3.08 39.66 14.58
CA VAL A 580 3.48 38.95 15.81
C VAL A 580 3.94 37.55 15.50
N ILE A 581 3.21 36.88 14.63
CA ILE A 581 3.41 35.48 14.31
C ILE A 581 4.15 35.41 12.98
N GLU A 582 5.14 34.54 12.91
CA GLU A 582 5.81 34.17 11.68
C GLU A 582 5.73 32.66 11.54
N VAL A 583 5.25 32.23 10.38
CA VAL A 583 5.25 30.81 10.05
C VAL A 583 6.41 30.55 9.13
N ASN A 584 7.18 29.56 9.51
CA ASN A 584 8.25 29.09 8.68
C ASN A 584 7.68 28.57 7.37
N PRO A 585 8.06 29.14 6.20
CA PRO A 585 7.51 28.72 4.91
C PRO A 585 7.91 27.28 4.53
N VAL A 586 8.67 26.62 5.39
CA VAL A 586 9.59 25.57 5.04
C VAL A 586 9.29 24.30 5.86
N ASP A 587 8.98 24.41 7.15
CA ASP A 587 8.49 23.28 7.95
C ASP A 587 7.14 23.55 8.64
N GLY A 588 6.58 24.74 8.41
CA GLY A 588 5.29 25.16 8.95
C GLY A 588 5.29 25.46 10.45
N GLN A 589 6.45 25.55 11.10
CA GLN A 589 6.52 25.91 12.51
C GLN A 589 6.22 27.38 12.74
N VAL A 590 5.59 27.68 13.87
CA VAL A 590 4.95 28.96 14.18
C VAL A 590 5.72 29.64 15.32
N HIS A 591 6.35 30.77 15.02
CA HIS A 591 7.15 31.54 15.97
C HIS A 591 6.52 32.88 16.32
N LEU A 592 6.96 33.44 17.45
CA LEU A 592 6.87 34.87 17.69
C LEU A 592 8.00 35.59 16.93
N ARG A 593 7.66 36.61 16.12
CA ARG A 593 8.66 37.42 15.42
C ARG A 593 9.66 38.02 16.41
N THR A 594 10.94 38.00 16.04
CA THR A 594 12.03 38.53 16.85
C THR A 594 11.80 40.01 17.23
N SER A 595 11.28 40.82 16.30
CA SER A 595 10.94 42.23 16.54
C SER A 595 9.92 42.42 17.66
N PHE A 596 8.96 41.50 17.80
CA PHE A 596 7.98 41.48 18.89
C PHE A 596 8.61 41.02 20.20
N ALA A 597 9.38 39.92 20.16
CA ALA A 597 10.01 39.33 21.34
C ALA A 597 10.96 40.29 22.08
N TYR A 598 11.77 41.07 21.34
CA TYR A 598 12.74 42.01 21.91
C TYR A 598 12.16 43.37 22.31
N ARG A 599 11.09 43.83 21.66
CA ARG A 599 10.59 45.21 21.84
C ARG A 599 9.73 45.39 23.11
N TYR A 600 9.18 44.32 23.67
CA TYR A 600 8.18 44.42 24.74
C TYR A 600 8.38 43.47 25.94
N PRO A 601 9.55 43.41 26.61
CA PRO A 601 9.67 42.62 27.85
C PRO A 601 8.73 43.17 28.94
N SER A 602 8.05 42.30 29.68
CA SER A 602 7.17 42.70 30.79
C SER A 602 7.31 41.78 31.99
N ALA A 603 7.04 42.31 33.19
CA ALA A 603 7.04 41.52 34.43
C ALA A 603 6.02 40.37 34.38
N LYS A 604 4.91 40.57 33.68
CA LYS A 604 3.88 39.53 33.46
C LYS A 604 4.43 38.38 32.62
N ASP A 605 5.14 38.68 31.52
CA ASP A 605 5.79 37.66 30.70
C ASP A 605 6.79 36.82 31.52
N SER A 606 7.65 37.46 32.32
CA SER A 606 8.56 36.73 33.23
C SER A 606 7.82 35.90 34.28
N SER A 607 6.70 36.39 34.82
CA SER A 607 5.91 35.67 35.83
C SER A 607 5.24 34.41 35.29
N LEU A 608 5.02 34.34 33.97
CA LEU A 608 4.44 33.20 33.27
C LEU A 608 5.48 32.13 32.92
N GLY A 609 6.77 32.41 33.08
CA GLY A 609 7.86 31.46 32.88
C GLY A 609 8.25 30.66 34.14
N VAL A 610 9.23 29.79 33.97
CA VAL A 610 9.90 29.02 35.02
C VAL A 610 11.31 29.56 35.21
N SER A 611 11.51 30.33 36.29
CA SER A 611 12.79 30.97 36.61
C SER A 611 13.96 29.99 36.68
N GLY A 612 15.13 30.38 36.19
CA GLY A 612 16.32 29.53 36.16
C GLY A 612 16.17 28.30 35.26
N SER A 613 15.37 28.40 34.20
CA SER A 613 15.21 27.39 33.15
C SER A 613 15.27 28.02 31.75
N ARG A 614 15.34 27.20 30.70
CA ARG A 614 15.24 27.68 29.31
C ARG A 614 13.87 28.29 28.96
N TYR A 615 12.85 28.04 29.78
CA TYR A 615 11.48 28.55 29.62
C TYR A 615 11.19 29.62 30.70
N ASP A 616 12.12 30.55 30.88
CA ASP A 616 12.07 31.64 31.87
C ASP A 616 11.02 32.73 31.58
N THR A 617 10.35 32.69 30.43
CA THR A 617 9.25 33.60 30.09
C THR A 617 8.03 32.86 29.54
N GLY A 618 6.85 33.46 29.68
CA GLY A 618 5.60 32.96 29.13
C GLY A 618 5.61 32.86 27.62
N ARG A 619 6.25 33.81 26.91
CA ARG A 619 6.44 33.77 25.45
C ARG A 619 7.14 32.51 24.98
N LYS A 620 8.19 32.07 25.68
CA LYS A 620 8.93 30.85 25.32
C LYS A 620 8.08 29.59 25.50
N ILE A 621 7.23 29.55 26.53
CA ILE A 621 6.28 28.46 26.73
C ILE A 621 5.19 28.52 25.64
N PHE A 622 4.63 29.69 25.39
CA PHE A 622 3.60 29.92 24.37
C PHE A 622 4.05 29.52 22.96
N GLU A 623 5.27 29.89 22.55
CA GLU A 623 5.83 29.49 21.25
C GLU A 623 5.93 27.96 21.11
N ASN A 624 6.29 27.24 22.17
CA ASN A 624 6.27 25.77 22.14
C ASN A 624 4.83 25.22 22.01
N LEU A 625 3.88 25.80 22.75
CA LEU A 625 2.48 25.42 22.68
C LEU A 625 1.87 25.68 21.28
N LEU A 626 2.23 26.78 20.60
CA LEU A 626 1.80 27.06 19.22
C LEU A 626 2.16 25.94 18.25
N ASN A 627 3.31 25.30 18.47
CA ASN A 627 3.77 24.18 17.67
C ASN A 627 3.24 22.81 18.15
N SER A 628 2.26 22.79 19.06
CA SER A 628 1.76 21.57 19.73
C SER A 628 2.90 20.74 20.35
N ASN A 629 3.98 21.42 20.75
CA ASN A 629 5.14 20.82 21.40
C ASN A 629 5.02 21.06 22.90
N GLN A 630 5.05 19.99 23.69
CA GLN A 630 5.05 20.10 25.14
C GLN A 630 6.50 20.20 25.66
N PRO A 631 6.93 21.35 26.21
CA PRO A 631 8.31 21.51 26.67
C PRO A 631 8.63 20.68 27.92
N THR A 632 9.90 20.31 28.14
CA THR A 632 10.36 19.61 29.36
C THR A 632 11.66 20.25 29.84
N ILE A 633 11.84 20.38 31.17
CA ILE A 633 13.07 20.95 31.75
C ILE A 633 13.96 19.80 32.21
N THR A 634 15.22 19.82 31.78
CA THR A 634 16.23 18.82 32.14
C THR A 634 17.30 19.43 33.04
N MET A 635 17.83 18.65 33.98
CA MET A 635 18.98 18.98 34.82
C MET A 635 20.15 18.04 34.53
N THR A 636 21.36 18.49 34.78
CA THR A 636 22.57 17.66 34.65
C THR A 636 23.00 17.17 36.03
N VAL A 637 23.08 15.85 36.20
CA VAL A 637 23.53 15.20 37.44
C VAL A 637 24.84 14.45 37.17
N THR A 638 25.79 14.52 38.10
CA THR A 638 27.07 13.82 38.00
C THR A 638 26.97 12.47 38.71
N GLU A 639 27.21 11.38 37.99
CA GLU A 639 27.23 10.01 38.53
C GLU A 639 28.62 9.41 38.26
N GLY A 640 29.48 9.41 39.29
CA GLY A 640 30.91 9.09 39.13
C GLY A 640 31.67 10.19 38.37
N GLU A 641 32.42 9.82 37.31
CA GLU A 641 33.13 10.76 36.42
C GLU A 641 32.28 11.24 35.22
N LYS A 642 31.05 10.72 35.03
CA LYS A 642 30.20 11.07 33.88
C LYS A 642 29.05 11.99 34.28
N LYS A 643 28.78 13.01 33.45
CA LYS A 643 27.61 13.90 33.56
C LYS A 643 26.45 13.29 32.77
N LYS A 644 25.28 13.14 33.39
CA LYS A 644 24.06 12.60 32.78
C LYS A 644 22.96 13.64 32.85
N THR A 645 22.30 13.92 31.73
CA THR A 645 21.14 14.80 31.68
C THR A 645 19.88 13.99 31.99
N ILE A 646 19.18 14.37 33.05
CA ILE A 646 17.92 13.76 33.48
C ILE A 646 16.81 14.81 33.48
N THR A 647 15.55 14.38 33.48
CA THR A 647 14.42 15.32 33.60
C THR A 647 14.38 15.91 35.00
N ASP A 648 14.29 17.24 35.08
CA ASP A 648 14.04 17.94 36.33
C ASP A 648 12.53 17.84 36.63
N LEU A 649 12.14 16.86 37.43
CA LEU A 649 10.74 16.58 37.73
C LEU A 649 10.05 17.75 38.43
N GLU A 650 10.76 18.47 39.31
CA GLU A 650 10.21 19.61 40.05
C GLU A 650 9.94 20.77 39.10
N LYS A 651 10.96 21.22 38.35
CA LYS A 651 10.78 22.33 37.39
C LYS A 651 9.84 21.96 36.25
N THR A 652 9.85 20.70 35.79
CA THR A 652 8.91 20.23 34.77
C THR A 652 7.47 20.24 35.29
N SER A 653 7.24 19.90 36.55
CA SER A 653 5.90 20.02 37.16
C SER A 653 5.44 21.49 37.22
N VAL A 654 6.33 22.42 37.57
CA VAL A 654 6.03 23.86 37.55
C VAL A 654 5.75 24.34 36.12
N LEU A 655 6.52 23.87 35.14
CA LEU A 655 6.30 24.17 33.73
C LEU A 655 4.92 23.70 33.26
N ARG A 656 4.48 22.49 33.64
CA ARG A 656 3.13 21.98 33.33
C ARG A 656 2.03 22.88 33.91
N ALA A 657 2.22 23.37 35.13
CA ALA A 657 1.28 24.33 35.73
C ALA A 657 1.25 25.66 34.96
N LYS A 658 2.40 26.15 34.48
CA LYS A 658 2.47 27.37 33.63
C LYS A 658 1.85 27.18 32.26
N GLU A 659 2.03 26.02 31.63
CA GLU A 659 1.35 25.65 30.38
C GLU A 659 -0.17 25.67 30.54
N GLN A 660 -0.67 25.00 31.58
CA GLN A 660 -2.10 24.98 31.87
C GLN A 660 -2.64 26.40 32.11
N HIS A 661 -1.91 27.21 32.87
CA HIS A 661 -2.31 28.59 33.12
C HIS A 661 -2.34 29.45 31.84
N LEU A 662 -1.37 29.29 30.93
CA LEU A 662 -1.41 29.96 29.62
C LEU A 662 -2.59 29.49 28.78
N GLN A 663 -2.93 28.21 28.84
CA GLN A 663 -4.08 27.64 28.14
C GLN A 663 -5.41 28.21 28.66
N GLU A 664 -5.55 28.36 29.98
CA GLU A 664 -6.69 29.01 30.63
C GLU A 664 -6.80 30.49 30.20
N LEU A 665 -5.68 31.24 30.24
CA LEU A 665 -5.64 32.63 29.76
C LEU A 665 -6.06 32.77 28.30
N PHE A 666 -5.69 31.80 27.44
CA PHE A 666 -6.13 31.81 26.04
C PHE A 666 -7.63 31.55 25.90
N GLN A 667 -8.20 30.64 26.68
CA GLN A 667 -9.65 30.39 26.68
C GLN A 667 -10.43 31.61 27.18
N GLU A 668 -9.96 32.26 28.24
CA GLU A 668 -10.53 33.51 28.75
C GLU A 668 -10.43 34.64 27.71
N PHE A 669 -9.31 34.75 27.02
CA PHE A 669 -9.11 35.72 25.93
C PHE A 669 -10.11 35.51 24.80
N VAL A 670 -10.24 34.27 24.31
CA VAL A 670 -11.22 33.96 23.24
C VAL A 670 -12.65 34.29 23.70
N SER A 671 -12.99 33.94 24.94
CA SER A 671 -14.32 34.22 25.51
C SER A 671 -14.62 35.72 25.67
N ARG A 672 -13.60 36.56 25.78
CA ARG A 672 -13.73 38.01 25.97
C ARG A 672 -14.06 38.76 24.68
N TYR A 673 -13.58 38.29 23.53
CA TYR A 673 -13.61 39.01 22.26
C TYR A 673 -14.54 38.34 21.23
N PRO A 674 -15.77 38.86 21.00
CA PRO A 674 -16.70 38.28 20.03
C PRO A 674 -16.12 38.13 18.62
N GLU A 675 -15.27 39.05 18.18
CA GLU A 675 -14.61 39.00 16.87
C GLU A 675 -13.64 37.81 16.76
N VAL A 676 -12.99 37.43 17.85
CA VAL A 676 -12.10 36.27 17.90
C VAL A 676 -12.92 34.98 17.87
N GLN A 677 -14.04 34.93 18.61
CA GLN A 677 -14.95 33.79 18.61
C GLN A 677 -15.46 33.50 17.19
N GLN A 678 -15.93 34.54 16.50
CA GLN A 678 -16.43 34.42 15.13
C GLN A 678 -15.38 33.84 14.18
N VAL A 679 -14.15 34.35 14.22
CA VAL A 679 -13.06 33.90 13.33
C VAL A 679 -12.66 32.44 13.59
N ILE A 680 -12.65 32.01 14.85
CA ILE A 680 -12.39 30.61 15.22
C ILE A 680 -13.53 29.71 14.71
N GLU A 681 -14.79 30.07 14.95
CA GLU A 681 -15.95 29.31 14.47
C GLU A 681 -15.95 29.18 12.95
N GLU A 682 -15.74 30.29 12.22
CA GLU A 682 -15.72 30.30 10.75
C GLU A 682 -14.62 29.41 10.20
N SER A 683 -13.42 29.47 10.79
CA SER A 683 -12.29 28.65 10.39
C SER A 683 -12.57 27.17 10.61
N TYR A 684 -13.14 26.80 11.76
CA TYR A 684 -13.50 25.42 12.05
C TYR A 684 -14.56 24.91 11.09
N ASN A 685 -15.63 25.67 10.87
CA ASN A 685 -16.73 25.25 10.02
C ASN A 685 -16.31 25.11 8.56
N ARG A 686 -15.48 26.02 8.06
CA ARG A 686 -14.95 25.98 6.68
C ARG A 686 -14.00 24.80 6.43
N LEU A 687 -13.20 24.42 7.42
CA LEU A 687 -12.18 23.39 7.28
C LEU A 687 -12.72 21.98 7.60
N TYR A 688 -13.57 21.86 8.62
CA TYR A 688 -14.00 20.56 9.14
C TYR A 688 -15.50 20.30 8.98
N ASN A 689 -16.36 21.30 9.17
CA ASN A 689 -17.81 21.14 9.07
C ASN A 689 -18.32 21.30 7.62
N ARG A 690 -17.75 20.52 6.71
CA ARG A 690 -18.04 20.61 5.27
C ARG A 690 -18.56 19.31 4.66
N THR A 691 -18.46 18.20 5.38
CA THR A 691 -18.75 16.87 4.84
C THR A 691 -20.04 16.31 5.41
N VAL A 692 -20.94 15.84 4.55
CA VAL A 692 -22.16 15.13 4.93
C VAL A 692 -21.99 13.65 4.63
N SER A 693 -22.37 12.80 5.60
CA SER A 693 -22.37 11.35 5.39
C SER A 693 -23.46 10.96 4.41
N ARG A 694 -23.19 9.96 3.56
CA ARG A 694 -24.19 9.47 2.61
C ARG A 694 -25.37 8.85 3.34
N GLU A 695 -26.53 9.47 3.16
CA GLU A 695 -27.82 8.91 3.54
C GLU A 695 -28.40 8.13 2.37
N TYR A 696 -29.23 7.13 2.69
CA TYR A 696 -29.90 6.30 1.69
C TYR A 696 -31.39 6.43 1.94
N ASP A 697 -32.14 6.74 0.90
CA ASP A 697 -33.60 6.83 0.94
C ASP A 697 -34.22 5.65 0.19
N GLY A 698 -34.87 4.77 0.94
CA GLY A 698 -35.58 3.61 0.41
C GLY A 698 -37.09 3.81 0.28
N SER A 699 -37.64 5.00 0.51
CA SER A 699 -39.09 5.24 0.54
C SER A 699 -39.80 4.93 -0.79
N HIS A 700 -39.05 4.91 -1.89
CA HIS A 700 -39.53 4.55 -3.22
C HIS A 700 -39.32 3.07 -3.57
N LEU A 701 -38.76 2.27 -2.66
CA LEU A 701 -38.55 0.85 -2.89
C LEU A 701 -39.87 0.11 -2.89
N VAL A 702 -40.22 -0.42 -4.06
CA VAL A 702 -41.22 -1.47 -4.18
C VAL A 702 -40.51 -2.82 -4.01
N ILE A 703 -40.97 -3.63 -3.05
CA ILE A 703 -40.43 -4.96 -2.79
C ILE A 703 -41.53 -5.99 -3.05
N ASP A 704 -41.39 -6.72 -4.15
CA ASP A 704 -42.33 -7.77 -4.51
C ASP A 704 -42.19 -8.99 -3.59
N GLY A 705 -43.32 -9.48 -3.07
CA GLY A 705 -43.39 -10.71 -2.26
C GLY A 705 -43.46 -10.51 -0.75
N LEU A 706 -43.47 -9.27 -0.25
CA LEU A 706 -43.89 -9.00 1.13
C LEU A 706 -45.40 -9.22 1.28
N ALA A 707 -45.83 -9.77 2.43
CA ALA A 707 -47.25 -9.95 2.71
C ALA A 707 -47.96 -8.58 2.80
N GLN A 708 -49.17 -8.46 2.27
CA GLN A 708 -49.90 -7.18 2.16
C GLN A 708 -50.13 -6.45 3.50
N ASN A 709 -50.06 -7.16 4.62
CA ASN A 709 -50.20 -6.60 5.97
C ASN A 709 -48.88 -6.20 6.62
N ILE A 710 -47.75 -6.34 5.93
CA ILE A 710 -46.41 -6.00 6.43
C ILE A 710 -45.93 -4.75 5.70
N SER A 711 -45.83 -3.64 6.42
CA SER A 711 -45.17 -2.43 5.97
C SER A 711 -43.78 -2.32 6.60
N LEU A 712 -42.78 -1.97 5.79
CA LEU A 712 -41.46 -1.66 6.31
C LEU A 712 -41.47 -0.30 7.03
N ARG A 713 -40.62 -0.15 8.03
CA ARG A 713 -40.36 1.14 8.66
C ARG A 713 -39.33 1.91 7.81
N PRO A 714 -39.33 3.26 7.85
CA PRO A 714 -38.40 4.06 7.05
C PRO A 714 -36.93 3.64 7.19
N HIS A 715 -36.46 3.34 8.40
CA HIS A 715 -35.08 2.89 8.61
C HIS A 715 -34.76 1.52 7.99
N GLN A 716 -35.77 0.68 7.79
CA GLN A 716 -35.62 -0.63 7.15
C GLN A 716 -35.54 -0.48 5.64
N GLU A 717 -36.35 0.40 5.06
CA GLU A 717 -36.31 0.75 3.64
C GLU A 717 -34.96 1.35 3.27
N ASN A 718 -34.49 2.34 4.05
CA ASN A 718 -33.17 2.96 3.86
C ASN A 718 -32.01 1.95 3.97
N ALA A 719 -32.12 1.02 4.92
CA ALA A 719 -31.15 -0.06 5.07
C ALA A 719 -31.16 -1.03 3.88
N ILE A 720 -32.34 -1.34 3.33
CA ILE A 720 -32.46 -2.17 2.11
C ILE A 720 -31.85 -1.45 0.92
N GLN A 721 -32.15 -0.15 0.74
CA GLN A 721 -31.57 0.67 -0.33
C GLN A 721 -30.04 0.64 -0.28
N ARG A 722 -29.46 0.84 0.92
CA ARG A 722 -28.02 0.71 1.14
C ARG A 722 -27.47 -0.66 0.75
N ILE A 723 -28.16 -1.75 1.08
CA ILE A 723 -27.73 -3.11 0.73
C ILE A 723 -27.77 -3.32 -0.80
N VAL A 724 -28.80 -2.81 -1.47
CA VAL A 724 -28.95 -2.90 -2.93
C VAL A 724 -27.85 -2.14 -3.64
N GLU A 725 -27.56 -0.91 -3.23
CA GLU A 725 -26.52 -0.06 -3.84
C GLU A 725 -25.09 -0.55 -3.56
N GLU A 726 -24.77 -0.86 -2.30
CA GLU A 726 -23.38 -1.09 -1.88
C GLU A 726 -22.98 -2.59 -1.86
N LYS A 727 -23.94 -3.51 -2.01
CA LYS A 727 -23.78 -4.98 -1.86
C LYS A 727 -23.22 -5.43 -0.50
N ARG A 728 -22.89 -4.50 0.41
CA ARG A 728 -22.31 -4.71 1.74
C ARG A 728 -22.87 -3.67 2.72
N ALA A 729 -23.42 -4.11 3.84
CA ALA A 729 -23.92 -3.21 4.88
C ALA A 729 -23.78 -3.81 6.28
N LEU A 730 -23.59 -2.94 7.28
CA LEU A 730 -23.68 -3.27 8.70
C LEU A 730 -24.98 -2.72 9.26
N LEU A 731 -25.85 -3.58 9.79
CA LEU A 731 -27.10 -3.20 10.45
C LEU A 731 -26.91 -3.13 11.97
N ALA A 732 -26.30 -2.05 12.45
CA ALA A 732 -26.01 -1.81 13.87
C ALA A 732 -27.23 -1.30 14.67
N HIS A 733 -28.44 -1.79 14.37
CA HIS A 733 -29.66 -1.40 15.08
C HIS A 733 -29.84 -2.20 16.37
N GLU A 734 -30.58 -1.67 17.34
CA GLU A 734 -30.91 -2.37 18.59
C GLU A 734 -31.69 -3.68 18.37
N VAL A 735 -31.77 -4.52 19.40
CA VAL A 735 -32.57 -5.75 19.37
C VAL A 735 -34.06 -5.39 19.23
N GLY A 736 -34.79 -6.10 18.36
CA GLY A 736 -36.22 -5.82 18.11
C GLY A 736 -36.52 -4.76 17.04
N SER A 737 -35.50 -4.12 16.47
CA SER A 737 -35.63 -3.13 15.37
C SER A 737 -36.06 -3.69 14.02
N GLY A 738 -36.28 -5.02 13.93
CA GLY A 738 -36.72 -5.68 12.69
C GLY A 738 -35.60 -6.05 11.72
N LYS A 739 -34.35 -6.24 12.18
CA LYS A 739 -33.19 -6.61 11.33
C LYS A 739 -33.45 -7.82 10.41
N THR A 740 -34.14 -8.84 10.91
CA THR A 740 -34.54 -10.02 10.12
C THR A 740 -35.46 -9.63 8.97
N LEU A 741 -36.47 -8.78 9.22
CA LEU A 741 -37.37 -8.32 8.18
C LEU A 741 -36.65 -7.45 7.14
N THR A 742 -35.71 -6.60 7.58
CA THR A 742 -34.84 -5.83 6.68
C THR A 742 -34.02 -6.73 5.77
N MET A 743 -33.38 -7.76 6.31
CA MET A 743 -32.60 -8.72 5.53
C MET A 743 -33.48 -9.53 4.57
N LEU A 744 -34.73 -9.84 4.94
CA LEU A 744 -35.68 -10.54 4.06
C LEU A 744 -36.08 -9.63 2.90
N GLY A 745 -36.44 -8.37 3.19
CA GLY A 745 -36.77 -7.37 2.18
C GLY A 745 -35.62 -7.13 1.20
N ALA A 746 -34.38 -7.02 1.71
CA ALA A 746 -33.19 -6.93 0.87
C ALA A 746 -33.01 -8.18 -0.01
N GLY A 747 -33.18 -9.38 0.57
CA GLY A 747 -33.11 -10.63 -0.19
C GLY A 747 -34.16 -10.74 -1.29
N PHE A 748 -35.40 -10.28 -1.04
CA PHE A 748 -36.44 -10.20 -2.06
C PHE A 748 -36.07 -9.21 -3.15
N LYS A 749 -35.69 -7.97 -2.79
CA LYS A 749 -35.36 -6.94 -3.78
C LYS A 749 -34.14 -7.30 -4.62
N LEU A 750 -33.07 -7.80 -4.01
CA LEU A 750 -31.90 -8.30 -4.73
C LEU A 750 -32.27 -9.47 -5.68
N LYS A 751 -33.24 -10.31 -5.31
CA LYS A 751 -33.69 -11.43 -6.14
C LYS A 751 -34.57 -10.98 -7.30
N GLU A 752 -35.45 -10.02 -7.04
CA GLU A 752 -36.29 -9.32 -8.02
C GLU A 752 -35.42 -8.65 -9.08
N LEU A 753 -34.41 -7.89 -8.64
CA LEU A 753 -33.38 -7.29 -9.50
C LEU A 753 -32.43 -8.33 -10.12
N GLY A 754 -32.63 -9.63 -9.92
CA GLY A 754 -31.79 -10.68 -10.51
C GLY A 754 -30.35 -10.78 -9.97
N MET A 755 -30.00 -9.97 -8.97
CA MET A 755 -28.67 -9.89 -8.36
C MET A 755 -28.35 -11.11 -7.49
N VAL A 756 -29.36 -11.72 -6.87
CA VAL A 756 -29.19 -12.95 -6.06
C VAL A 756 -30.27 -13.99 -6.39
N HIS A 757 -29.91 -15.28 -6.39
CA HIS A 757 -30.86 -16.35 -6.73
C HIS A 757 -31.42 -17.09 -5.51
N LYS A 758 -30.54 -17.44 -4.56
CA LYS A 758 -30.89 -18.15 -3.33
C LYS A 758 -30.39 -17.34 -2.14
N PRO A 759 -31.07 -16.24 -1.78
CA PRO A 759 -30.70 -15.52 -0.58
C PRO A 759 -30.81 -16.47 0.61
N CYS A 760 -29.70 -16.62 1.35
CA CYS A 760 -29.68 -17.31 2.63
C CYS A 760 -29.47 -16.23 3.69
N MET A 761 -30.30 -16.25 4.72
CA MET A 761 -30.19 -15.37 5.87
C MET A 761 -29.50 -16.08 7.02
#